data_AF-A0A1Y1WPZ9-F1
#
_entry.id   AF-A0A1Y1WPZ9-F1
#
_cell.length_a   1.000
_cell.length_b   1.000
_cell.length_c   1.000
_cell.angle_alpha   90.00
_cell.angle_beta   90.00
_cell.angle_gamma   90.00
#
_symmetry.space_group_name_H-M   'P 1'
#
loop_
_entity.id
_entity.type
_entity.pdbx_description
1 polymer ?
#
loop_
_entity_poly.entity_id
_entity_poly.type
_entity_poly.pdbx_seq_one_letter_code
_entity_poly.pdbx_strand_id
1 'polypeptide(L)'
;MNNINEIKNKIIKLIQDNNLKNLENYVLEQNIELKILSNNEFNIIQYTDSLFKKKSINEDIKKFVAKNYDKKRSEAIEIIKQNDLDILKEYVTKNDIEFKNFYDPFDKFDIIKHVLKLHKSNEISYEVKEYVKINYDKTRSKIIQLIQKNDIPELASYVEKNNIEFKSKMSNFVISHFDKHRYAIVEFIRSRNNSKIKNYLKENNIELKDLNDENFDITNYCMSEFNEVPPYIKRFIIYNFDSHRRNIINHIDNNSIDDLKNYIEKNNIELRSINDQYFNCIDYCKNDDMKKFIINNYSIKRSKIVNLIEKGNINQLKNYIEKNNIELKRLNDNNFNIINFCQSNNNIDNKMTKFVISHYDRTKFFITESLHSGKISELKSYIEKNNFEFESLNKNHFNIVQYCDSEEEIKNHYPNIKKFILKNYNNKIKKVIELIETNSLYKLNKYLKNKNILLNELFDENFDILNYCDTLGDQISSEMSNFIKSHYNNTSNIPDLIKNNNLNELETYVNNNSIYFEKLYNKTFGDIIDSTYSLYNENKINIDILDFVLTHFNKYTNDIFTFMKNGDFPQLKNYIYDNRKSLNKQNKQYYKIFKLSSYLKDIQPEILNFVLNYFDQTINYVIKMMQNTDFHNLWGYTKKHEIKQIDSDTFNIIEFCIDENNHISPGIKYHIINHYDNTKSEIVEFIHMNKIYELKQHLRKNNIELCKLNDKYFDIIEYCDSNRHVNEKMKKFIKSHFTNIRSTIVEYITNYKPNDLEIYVKKNDIEFKNVNDEHFDLLDYCENEVQNCPFKIKNIIIKYFDKNRANIINLIEDGDISELMKYLNNHNIELKSLNDNHFDIIEFCSNPKNCNVRMKNFVINHFDNSRNEIVEAIRKNDIEKLKSCVEEKNINLESLNDSTFDLKRYTYSLYNNQIISEEIKDFIILNSNEKRRIINNFIEKNSINGLKIYTEENNFEFKSLNDNYFNIINYISNLFESNPSYKVIRNYIYTHFDNKINQFIEMVQKDNVEEFKQFIKENNINHENIDCNYLKIINDICFKKEKKEESTSSENKNESNSDSNSDSSSDSNSDSYNLGDNDKCIYITGLSKYKFLIKYY
;
A
#
# COMPACT_ATOMS: atom_id res chain seq x y z
N MET A 1 34.71 50.39 -29.90
CA MET A 1 35.05 49.37 -28.87
C MET A 1 36.04 49.85 -27.79
N ASN A 2 36.76 50.97 -27.95
CA ASN A 2 37.76 51.43 -26.96
C ASN A 2 37.21 51.99 -25.61
N ASN A 3 35.89 52.07 -25.40
CA ASN A 3 35.30 52.74 -24.22
C ASN A 3 34.91 51.78 -23.06
N ILE A 4 34.59 50.51 -23.34
CA ILE A 4 34.10 49.58 -22.27
C ILE A 4 35.18 49.29 -21.22
N ASN A 5 36.45 49.16 -21.63
CA ASN A 5 37.55 48.92 -20.69
C ASN A 5 37.81 50.13 -19.78
N GLU A 6 37.63 51.34 -20.29
CA GLU A 6 37.77 52.57 -19.50
C GLU A 6 36.66 52.68 -18.45
N ILE A 7 35.40 52.46 -18.89
CA ILE A 7 34.23 52.38 -18.00
C ILE A 7 34.42 51.29 -16.94
N LYS A 8 34.87 50.09 -17.34
CA LYS A 8 35.16 48.97 -16.45
C LYS A 8 36.21 49.34 -15.40
N ASN A 9 37.33 49.91 -15.81
CA ASN A 9 38.40 50.31 -14.90
C ASN A 9 37.95 51.41 -13.94
N LYS A 10 37.14 52.36 -14.43
CA LYS A 10 36.58 53.43 -13.60
C LYS A 10 35.61 52.87 -12.55
N ILE A 11 34.72 51.98 -12.93
CA ILE A 11 33.77 51.33 -12.01
C ILE A 11 34.49 50.45 -11.00
N ILE A 12 35.48 49.66 -11.43
CA ILE A 12 36.33 48.87 -10.52
C ILE A 12 36.99 49.76 -9.47
N LYS A 13 37.54 50.91 -9.91
CA LYS A 13 38.15 51.88 -9.00
C LYS A 13 37.14 52.46 -8.03
N LEU A 14 35.96 52.88 -8.50
CA LEU A 14 34.89 53.42 -7.65
C LEU A 14 34.38 52.40 -6.61
N ILE A 15 34.31 51.11 -6.98
CA ILE A 15 34.00 50.02 -6.05
C ILE A 15 35.13 49.87 -5.02
N GLN A 16 36.40 49.84 -5.44
CA GLN A 16 37.57 49.75 -4.55
C GLN A 16 37.68 50.94 -3.59
N ASP A 17 37.33 52.14 -4.05
CA ASP A 17 37.30 53.36 -3.24
C ASP A 17 36.17 53.34 -2.19
N ASN A 18 35.28 52.33 -2.22
CA ASN A 18 34.18 52.10 -1.28
C ASN A 18 33.26 53.33 -1.11
N ASN A 19 33.07 54.11 -2.18
CA ASN A 19 32.28 55.34 -2.18
C ASN A 19 31.00 55.18 -3.01
N LEU A 20 29.90 54.85 -2.32
CA LEU A 20 28.62 54.51 -2.96
C LEU A 20 28.07 55.67 -3.78
N LYS A 21 28.11 56.90 -3.25
CA LYS A 21 27.55 58.08 -3.91
C LYS A 21 28.24 58.36 -5.24
N ASN A 22 29.57 58.21 -5.30
CA ASN A 22 30.31 58.39 -6.55
C ASN A 22 30.05 57.28 -7.56
N LEU A 23 29.91 56.03 -7.09
CA LEU A 23 29.53 54.90 -7.93
C LEU A 23 28.12 55.07 -8.50
N GLU A 24 27.16 55.46 -7.65
CA GLU A 24 25.78 55.79 -8.02
C GLU A 24 25.72 56.88 -9.08
N ASN A 25 26.32 58.04 -8.81
CA ASN A 25 26.34 59.17 -9.73
C ASN A 25 26.95 58.75 -11.07
N TYR A 26 28.08 58.04 -11.07
CA TYR A 26 28.74 57.64 -12.30
C TYR A 26 27.91 56.65 -13.11
N VAL A 27 27.30 55.64 -12.46
CA VAL A 27 26.43 54.66 -13.13
C VAL A 27 25.18 55.33 -13.71
N LEU A 28 24.59 56.29 -12.98
CA LEU A 28 23.41 57.04 -13.42
C LEU A 28 23.73 58.01 -14.56
N GLU A 29 24.75 58.86 -14.42
CA GLU A 29 25.17 59.86 -15.41
C GLU A 29 25.52 59.21 -16.75
N GLN A 30 26.16 58.05 -16.70
CA GLN A 30 26.57 57.31 -17.89
C GLN A 30 25.52 56.28 -18.37
N ASN A 31 24.39 56.13 -17.64
CA ASN A 31 23.34 55.14 -17.90
C ASN A 31 23.92 53.73 -18.14
N ILE A 32 24.82 53.28 -17.27
CA ILE A 32 25.55 52.03 -17.41
C ILE A 32 24.76 50.87 -16.79
N GLU A 33 24.58 49.81 -17.56
CA GLU A 33 24.17 48.51 -17.03
C GLU A 33 25.42 47.72 -16.63
N LEU A 34 25.61 47.41 -15.33
CA LEU A 34 26.88 46.83 -14.86
C LEU A 34 27.16 45.43 -15.45
N LYS A 35 26.13 44.73 -15.94
CA LYS A 35 26.25 43.46 -16.66
C LYS A 35 27.16 43.54 -17.88
N ILE A 36 27.23 44.69 -18.56
CA ILE A 36 28.11 44.85 -19.74
C ILE A 36 29.60 44.74 -19.39
N LEU A 37 29.93 44.88 -18.11
CA LEU A 37 31.30 44.76 -17.60
C LEU A 37 31.66 43.30 -17.32
N SER A 38 30.67 42.42 -17.19
CA SER A 38 30.87 40.98 -16.98
C SER A 38 31.12 40.27 -18.31
N ASN A 39 32.20 39.49 -18.36
CA ASN A 39 32.54 38.57 -19.43
C ASN A 39 33.12 37.26 -18.84
N ASN A 40 33.57 36.34 -19.70
CA ASN A 40 34.10 35.05 -19.23
C ASN A 40 35.37 35.17 -18.36
N GLU A 41 36.11 36.28 -18.43
CA GLU A 41 37.35 36.51 -17.69
C GLU A 41 37.14 37.36 -16.41
N PHE A 42 36.03 38.09 -16.33
CA PHE A 42 35.74 39.01 -15.24
C PHE A 42 34.25 39.11 -15.02
N ASN A 43 33.79 38.86 -13.80
CA ASN A 43 32.40 39.06 -13.41
C ASN A 43 32.34 40.13 -12.30
N ILE A 44 31.61 41.22 -12.54
CA ILE A 44 31.59 42.36 -11.61
C ILE A 44 30.95 41.99 -10.26
N ILE A 45 30.02 41.02 -10.23
CA ILE A 45 29.40 40.52 -9.00
C ILE A 45 30.41 39.70 -8.20
N GLN A 46 31.07 38.72 -8.82
CA GLN A 46 32.10 37.91 -8.14
C GLN A 46 33.23 38.77 -7.61
N TYR A 47 33.65 39.76 -8.40
CA TYR A 47 34.66 40.72 -8.02
C TYR A 47 34.23 41.49 -6.76
N THR A 48 33.02 42.06 -6.77
CA THR A 48 32.46 42.80 -5.63
C THR A 48 32.29 41.90 -4.41
N ASP A 49 31.81 40.67 -4.56
CA ASP A 49 31.69 39.69 -3.49
C ASP A 49 33.06 39.32 -2.88
N SER A 50 34.09 39.21 -3.72
CA SER A 50 35.46 38.93 -3.24
C SER A 50 35.99 40.08 -2.39
N LEU A 51 35.72 41.33 -2.78
CA LEU A 51 36.09 42.51 -2.01
C LEU A 51 35.30 42.59 -0.70
N PHE A 52 34.01 42.28 -0.73
CA PHE A 52 33.17 42.26 0.46
C PHE A 52 33.64 41.19 1.47
N LYS A 53 33.97 39.98 1.01
CA LYS A 53 34.53 38.91 1.87
C LYS A 53 35.88 39.31 2.48
N LYS A 54 36.69 40.07 1.75
CA LYS A 54 37.93 40.68 2.24
C LYS A 54 37.71 41.90 3.14
N LYS A 55 36.45 42.29 3.39
CA LYS A 55 36.05 43.52 4.11
C LYS A 55 36.62 44.80 3.51
N SER A 56 36.94 44.79 2.21
CA SER A 56 37.50 45.94 1.48
C SER A 56 36.42 46.92 1.00
N ILE A 57 35.16 46.48 0.97
CA ILE A 57 33.98 47.31 0.68
C ILE A 57 32.86 47.01 1.69
N ASN A 58 31.91 47.93 1.83
CA ASN A 58 30.74 47.75 2.68
C ASN A 58 29.59 47.01 1.96
N GLU A 59 28.57 46.64 2.73
CA GLU A 59 27.39 45.92 2.23
C GLU A 59 26.57 46.78 1.24
N ASP A 60 26.60 48.10 1.36
CA ASP A 60 25.79 49.00 0.52
C ASP A 60 26.33 49.08 -0.91
N ILE A 61 27.65 49.13 -1.11
CA ILE A 61 28.28 48.97 -2.43
C ILE A 61 27.88 47.64 -3.05
N LYS A 62 27.97 46.55 -2.28
CA LYS A 62 27.60 45.21 -2.75
C LYS A 62 26.13 45.16 -3.18
N LYS A 63 25.22 45.67 -2.35
CA LYS A 63 23.78 45.75 -2.66
C LYS A 63 23.52 46.61 -3.89
N PHE A 64 24.21 47.74 -4.03
CA PHE A 64 24.07 48.62 -5.18
C PHE A 64 24.50 47.93 -6.48
N VAL A 65 25.67 47.26 -6.48
CA VAL A 65 26.16 46.53 -7.66
C VAL A 65 25.20 45.39 -8.01
N ALA A 66 24.71 44.63 -7.03
CA ALA A 66 23.72 43.57 -7.26
C ALA A 66 22.38 44.13 -7.79
N LYS A 67 21.93 45.26 -7.25
CA LYS A 67 20.70 45.94 -7.67
C LYS A 67 20.82 46.56 -9.06
N ASN A 68 21.98 47.01 -9.51
CA ASN A 68 22.13 47.69 -10.81
C ASN A 68 22.91 46.84 -11.82
N TYR A 69 23.01 45.54 -11.56
CA TYR A 69 23.66 44.59 -12.46
C TYR A 69 22.92 44.50 -13.79
N ASP A 70 21.63 44.19 -13.75
CA ASP A 70 20.75 44.05 -14.91
C ASP A 70 19.57 45.00 -14.74
N LYS A 71 19.43 45.97 -15.65
CA LYS A 71 18.43 47.03 -15.52
C LYS A 71 17.00 46.46 -15.60
N LYS A 72 16.78 45.52 -16.52
CA LYS A 72 15.47 44.88 -16.73
C LYS A 72 15.05 44.07 -15.52
N ARG A 73 16.00 43.40 -14.86
CA ARG A 73 15.75 42.68 -13.60
C ARG A 73 15.24 43.60 -12.51
N SER A 74 15.87 44.76 -12.35
CA SER A 74 15.53 45.69 -11.27
C SER A 74 14.17 46.33 -11.49
N GLU A 75 13.89 46.75 -12.72
CA GLU A 75 12.58 47.23 -13.12
C GLU A 75 11.49 46.16 -12.91
N ALA A 76 11.75 44.89 -13.29
CA ALA A 76 10.81 43.80 -13.07
C ALA A 76 10.53 43.56 -11.56
N ILE A 77 11.56 43.62 -10.71
CA ILE A 77 11.39 43.47 -9.25
C ILE A 77 10.55 44.60 -8.67
N GLU A 78 10.78 45.84 -9.08
CA GLU A 78 10.00 46.98 -8.60
C GLU A 78 8.54 46.89 -9.05
N ILE A 79 8.27 46.43 -10.27
CA ILE A 79 6.90 46.20 -10.75
C ILE A 79 6.23 45.04 -10.00
N ILE A 80 6.95 43.95 -9.73
CA ILE A 80 6.43 42.85 -8.89
C ILE A 80 6.00 43.37 -7.51
N LYS A 81 6.80 44.25 -6.90
CA LYS A 81 6.47 44.85 -5.58
C LYS A 81 5.29 45.81 -5.60
N GLN A 82 4.92 46.35 -6.77
CA GLN A 82 3.69 47.15 -6.89
C GLN A 82 2.43 46.29 -6.70
N ASN A 83 2.57 44.96 -6.80
CA ASN A 83 1.50 43.99 -6.60
C ASN A 83 0.28 44.21 -7.52
N ASP A 84 0.53 44.73 -8.72
CA ASP A 84 -0.45 44.94 -9.77
C ASP A 84 -0.16 43.97 -10.93
N LEU A 85 -1.04 42.99 -11.09
CA LEU A 85 -0.87 41.93 -12.10
C LEU A 85 -0.92 42.47 -13.53
N ASP A 86 -1.71 43.52 -13.79
CA ASP A 86 -1.91 44.03 -15.13
C ASP A 86 -0.72 44.87 -15.58
N ILE A 87 -0.16 45.70 -14.68
CA ILE A 87 1.11 46.41 -14.92
C ILE A 87 2.24 45.40 -15.16
N LEU A 88 2.30 44.32 -14.37
CA LEU A 88 3.31 43.27 -14.56
C LEU A 88 3.18 42.57 -15.91
N LYS A 89 1.95 42.21 -16.33
CA LYS A 89 1.69 41.62 -17.65
C LYS A 89 2.10 42.54 -18.80
N GLU A 90 1.72 43.82 -18.71
CA GLU A 90 2.08 44.81 -19.73
C GLU A 90 3.60 44.93 -19.84
N TYR A 91 4.29 45.06 -18.70
CA TYR A 91 5.75 45.18 -18.68
C TYR A 91 6.46 43.93 -19.23
N VAL A 92 6.04 42.74 -18.80
CA VAL A 92 6.62 41.46 -19.27
C VAL A 92 6.45 41.32 -20.78
N THR A 93 5.26 41.66 -21.31
CA THR A 93 4.95 41.58 -22.74
C THR A 93 5.73 42.62 -23.54
N LYS A 94 5.73 43.89 -23.10
CA LYS A 94 6.38 45.01 -23.79
C LYS A 94 7.90 44.85 -23.88
N ASN A 95 8.52 44.23 -22.89
CA ASN A 95 9.98 44.11 -22.79
C ASN A 95 10.53 42.71 -23.11
N ASP A 96 9.67 41.79 -23.54
CA ASP A 96 9.96 40.37 -23.81
C ASP A 96 10.74 39.72 -22.65
N ILE A 97 10.19 39.82 -21.43
CA ILE A 97 10.86 39.34 -20.22
C ILE A 97 10.66 37.83 -20.05
N GLU A 98 11.77 37.10 -19.91
CA GLU A 98 11.80 35.76 -19.33
C GLU A 98 12.47 35.84 -17.96
N PHE A 99 11.74 35.54 -16.88
CA PHE A 99 12.28 35.69 -15.52
C PHE A 99 13.48 34.77 -15.26
N LYS A 100 13.61 33.65 -15.99
CA LYS A 100 14.77 32.76 -15.98
C LYS A 100 16.05 33.49 -16.39
N ASN A 101 15.98 34.51 -17.23
CA ASN A 101 17.14 35.32 -17.61
C ASN A 101 17.65 36.20 -16.47
N PHE A 102 16.86 36.35 -15.40
CA PHE A 102 17.31 37.01 -14.17
C PHE A 102 18.09 36.08 -13.24
N TYR A 103 18.09 34.76 -13.52
CA TYR A 103 18.96 33.82 -12.84
C TYR A 103 20.37 33.94 -13.40
N ASP A 104 21.28 34.52 -12.61
CA ASP A 104 22.70 34.49 -12.90
C ASP A 104 23.39 33.50 -11.93
N PRO A 105 24.03 32.43 -12.43
CA PRO A 105 24.72 31.44 -11.59
C PRO A 105 25.76 32.06 -10.64
N PHE A 106 26.29 33.22 -11.01
CA PHE A 106 27.36 33.90 -10.29
C PHE A 106 26.85 34.86 -9.22
N ASP A 107 25.65 35.42 -9.36
CA ASP A 107 25.06 36.32 -8.36
C ASP A 107 24.10 35.64 -7.37
N LYS A 108 23.78 34.37 -7.63
CA LYS A 108 22.86 33.54 -6.83
C LYS A 108 21.47 34.15 -6.66
N PHE A 109 21.12 35.16 -7.46
CA PHE A 109 19.80 35.76 -7.45
C PHE A 109 18.83 34.82 -8.16
N ASP A 110 17.84 34.37 -7.40
CA ASP A 110 16.78 33.50 -7.87
C ASP A 110 15.46 34.25 -7.68
N ILE A 111 14.93 34.75 -8.79
CA ILE A 111 13.69 35.50 -8.82
C ILE A 111 12.53 34.72 -8.21
N ILE A 112 12.51 33.38 -8.34
CA ILE A 112 11.47 32.54 -7.73
C ILE A 112 11.61 32.55 -6.22
N LYS A 113 12.83 32.39 -5.69
CA LYS A 113 13.05 32.51 -4.23
C LYS A 113 12.68 33.90 -3.71
N HIS A 114 12.97 34.94 -4.49
CA HIS A 114 12.63 36.32 -4.12
C HIS A 114 11.11 36.52 -4.04
N VAL A 115 10.38 36.13 -5.08
CA VAL A 115 8.91 36.21 -5.14
C VAL A 115 8.26 35.36 -4.05
N LEU A 116 8.78 34.16 -3.76
CA LEU A 116 8.29 33.34 -2.65
C LEU A 116 8.48 34.02 -1.29
N LYS A 117 9.58 34.75 -1.10
CA LYS A 117 9.82 35.54 0.12
C LYS A 117 8.80 36.68 0.24
N LEU A 118 8.60 37.46 -0.84
CA LEU A 118 7.62 38.55 -0.87
C LEU A 118 6.19 38.06 -0.59
N HIS A 119 5.83 36.90 -1.13
CA HIS A 119 4.52 36.31 -0.85
C HIS A 119 4.39 35.84 0.59
N LYS A 120 5.42 35.20 1.17
CA LYS A 120 5.43 34.79 2.58
C LYS A 120 5.32 35.98 3.55
N SER A 121 5.82 37.15 3.16
CA SER A 121 5.65 38.40 3.91
C SER A 121 4.35 39.15 3.58
N ASN A 122 3.47 38.58 2.74
CA ASN A 122 2.24 39.21 2.23
C ASN A 122 2.47 40.54 1.47
N GLU A 123 3.67 40.76 0.92
CA GLU A 123 3.99 41.95 0.10
C GLU A 123 3.40 41.83 -1.32
N ILE A 124 3.16 40.61 -1.79
CA ILE A 124 2.52 40.34 -3.08
C ILE A 124 1.43 39.29 -2.97
N SER A 125 0.45 39.38 -3.88
CA SER A 125 -0.69 38.50 -3.99
C SER A 125 -0.31 37.12 -4.55
N TYR A 126 -1.23 36.17 -4.43
CA TYR A 126 -1.06 34.83 -4.98
C TYR A 126 -0.95 34.87 -6.52
N GLU A 127 -1.74 35.73 -7.15
CA GLU A 127 -1.85 35.90 -8.61
C GLU A 127 -0.54 36.43 -9.20
N VAL A 128 0.06 37.46 -8.59
CA VAL A 128 1.37 38.00 -9.02
C VAL A 128 2.46 36.94 -8.89
N LYS A 129 2.50 36.23 -7.76
CA LYS A 129 3.45 35.13 -7.54
C LYS A 129 3.31 34.04 -8.60
N GLU A 130 2.09 33.55 -8.85
CA GLU A 130 1.88 32.48 -9.83
C GLU A 130 2.15 32.96 -11.25
N TYR A 131 1.82 34.21 -11.59
CA TYR A 131 2.18 34.77 -12.89
C TYR A 131 3.68 34.75 -13.16
N VAL A 132 4.51 35.14 -12.18
CA VAL A 132 5.98 35.07 -12.31
C VAL A 132 6.48 33.62 -12.44
N LYS A 133 5.88 32.67 -11.69
CA LYS A 133 6.23 31.25 -11.78
C LYS A 133 5.85 30.64 -13.13
N ILE A 134 4.67 30.98 -13.65
CA ILE A 134 4.15 30.50 -14.94
C ILE A 134 5.03 31.03 -16.07
N ASN A 135 5.35 32.33 -16.05
CA ASN A 135 6.16 32.99 -17.07
C ASN A 135 7.66 32.94 -16.77
N TYR A 136 8.10 31.98 -15.95
CA TYR A 136 9.51 31.86 -15.59
C TYR A 136 10.38 31.73 -16.84
N ASP A 137 9.98 30.90 -17.79
CA ASP A 137 10.52 30.86 -19.15
C ASP A 137 9.38 30.71 -20.17
N LYS A 138 9.67 31.00 -21.44
CA LYS A 138 8.68 30.91 -22.52
C LYS A 138 8.12 29.50 -22.67
N THR A 139 8.96 28.50 -22.47
CA THR A 139 8.58 27.08 -22.55
C THR A 139 7.51 26.72 -21.53
N ARG A 140 7.71 27.08 -20.26
CA ARG A 140 6.76 26.86 -19.17
C ARG A 140 5.46 27.64 -19.37
N SER A 141 5.57 28.90 -19.79
CA SER A 141 4.41 29.74 -20.10
C SER A 141 3.54 29.09 -21.17
N LYS A 142 4.15 28.67 -22.28
CA LYS A 142 3.44 28.00 -23.38
C LYS A 142 2.82 26.67 -22.95
N ILE A 143 3.54 25.80 -22.24
CA ILE A 143 2.98 24.54 -21.70
C ILE A 143 1.74 24.82 -20.84
N ILE A 144 1.82 25.77 -19.91
CA ILE A 144 0.70 26.07 -19.01
C ILE A 144 -0.49 26.66 -19.79
N GLN A 145 -0.24 27.50 -20.78
CA GLN A 145 -1.29 28.00 -21.67
C GLN A 145 -2.00 26.86 -22.43
N LEU A 146 -1.25 25.87 -22.93
CA LEU A 146 -1.81 24.72 -23.64
C LEU A 146 -2.63 23.82 -22.70
N ILE A 147 -2.14 23.58 -21.48
CA ILE A 147 -2.89 22.86 -20.44
C ILE A 147 -4.18 23.61 -20.10
N GLN A 148 -4.13 24.93 -19.89
CA GLN A 148 -5.30 25.76 -19.58
C GLN A 148 -6.33 25.78 -20.71
N LYS A 149 -5.89 25.67 -21.96
CA LYS A 149 -6.76 25.56 -23.14
C LYS A 149 -7.30 24.14 -23.35
N ASN A 150 -6.80 23.15 -22.61
CA ASN A 150 -7.05 21.74 -22.83
C ASN A 150 -6.70 21.28 -24.27
N ASP A 151 -5.66 21.89 -24.86
CA ASP A 151 -5.18 21.56 -26.20
C ASP A 151 -4.07 20.51 -26.11
N ILE A 152 -4.49 19.27 -25.83
CA ILE A 152 -3.59 18.13 -25.63
C ILE A 152 -2.76 17.82 -26.90
N PRO A 153 -3.32 17.87 -28.13
CA PRO A 153 -2.52 17.70 -29.34
C PRO A 153 -1.44 18.78 -29.51
N GLU A 154 -1.77 20.07 -29.32
CA GLU A 154 -0.77 21.14 -29.42
C GLU A 154 0.29 21.01 -28.29
N LEU A 155 -0.11 20.58 -27.08
CA LEU A 155 0.82 20.32 -25.98
C LEU A 155 1.79 19.19 -26.30
N ALA A 156 1.29 18.04 -26.77
CA ALA A 156 2.12 16.90 -27.14
C ALA A 156 3.11 17.28 -28.25
N SER A 157 2.63 17.94 -29.30
CA SER A 157 3.46 18.44 -30.39
C SER A 157 4.51 19.45 -29.91
N TYR A 158 4.13 20.36 -29.00
CA TYR A 158 5.06 21.34 -28.44
C TYR A 158 6.16 20.69 -27.58
N VAL A 159 5.81 19.69 -26.77
CA VAL A 159 6.76 18.94 -25.94
C VAL A 159 7.75 18.16 -26.79
N GLU A 160 7.25 17.43 -27.79
CA GLU A 160 8.07 16.66 -28.73
C GLU A 160 8.99 17.57 -29.56
N LYS A 161 8.45 18.62 -30.18
CA LYS A 161 9.20 19.56 -31.03
C LYS A 161 10.34 20.25 -30.28
N ASN A 162 10.17 20.52 -28.99
CA ASN A 162 11.17 21.21 -28.17
C ASN A 162 12.01 20.25 -27.30
N ASN A 163 11.84 18.93 -27.45
CA ASN A 163 12.53 17.89 -26.69
C ASN A 163 12.51 18.15 -25.16
N ILE A 164 11.33 18.47 -24.63
CA ILE A 164 11.18 18.90 -23.24
C ILE A 164 11.07 17.67 -22.34
N GLU A 165 12.12 17.41 -21.57
CA GLU A 165 12.11 16.38 -20.53
C GLU A 165 11.44 16.92 -19.25
N PHE A 166 10.31 16.33 -18.85
CA PHE A 166 9.62 16.71 -17.63
C PHE A 166 10.34 16.16 -16.39
N LYS A 167 10.93 17.05 -15.58
CA LYS A 167 11.34 16.69 -14.20
C LYS A 167 10.11 16.25 -13.39
N SER A 168 10.27 15.31 -12.47
CA SER A 168 9.17 14.69 -11.67
C SER A 168 8.11 15.66 -11.12
N LYS A 169 8.51 16.87 -10.69
CA LYS A 169 7.56 17.90 -10.21
C LYS A 169 6.64 18.45 -11.31
N MET A 170 7.14 18.60 -12.54
CA MET A 170 6.32 19.02 -13.68
C MET A 170 5.47 17.85 -14.17
N SER A 171 5.99 16.61 -14.16
CA SER A 171 5.20 15.42 -14.46
C SER A 171 4.00 15.30 -13.52
N ASN A 172 4.19 15.48 -12.21
CA ASN A 172 3.10 15.48 -11.23
C ASN A 172 2.08 16.60 -11.47
N PHE A 173 2.54 17.78 -11.92
CA PHE A 173 1.64 18.87 -12.29
C PHE A 173 0.82 18.50 -13.53
N VAL A 174 1.47 18.03 -14.60
CA VAL A 174 0.79 17.61 -15.83
C VAL A 174 -0.21 16.49 -15.56
N ILE A 175 0.21 15.44 -14.84
CA ILE A 175 -0.63 14.28 -14.49
C ILE A 175 -1.87 14.71 -13.68
N SER A 176 -1.70 15.61 -12.69
CA SER A 176 -2.82 16.10 -11.89
C SER A 176 -3.78 17.05 -12.62
N HIS A 177 -3.41 17.52 -13.83
CA HIS A 177 -4.17 18.51 -14.62
C HIS A 177 -4.54 17.96 -16.01
N PHE A 178 -4.30 16.66 -16.24
CA PHE A 178 -4.43 16.03 -17.56
C PHE A 178 -5.89 15.90 -18.02
N ASP A 179 -6.79 15.62 -17.08
CA ASP A 179 -8.22 15.56 -17.32
C ASP A 179 -8.89 16.85 -16.85
N LYS A 180 -9.91 17.32 -17.60
CA LYS A 180 -10.60 18.58 -17.30
C LYS A 180 -11.28 18.56 -15.91
N HIS A 181 -11.78 17.39 -15.47
CA HIS A 181 -12.40 17.25 -14.17
C HIS A 181 -11.34 17.20 -13.07
N ARG A 182 -10.23 16.48 -13.30
CA ARG A 182 -9.04 16.51 -12.41
C ARG A 182 -8.52 17.92 -12.23
N TYR A 183 -8.29 18.65 -13.31
CA TYR A 183 -7.86 20.05 -13.31
C TYR A 183 -8.76 20.90 -12.42
N ALA A 184 -10.08 20.86 -12.67
CA ALA A 184 -11.03 21.66 -11.93
C ALA A 184 -11.00 21.33 -10.42
N ILE A 185 -11.02 20.04 -10.08
CA ILE A 185 -11.02 19.58 -8.69
C ILE A 185 -9.70 19.93 -7.99
N VAL A 186 -8.56 19.75 -8.65
CA VAL A 186 -7.24 20.09 -8.11
C VAL A 186 -7.10 21.61 -7.87
N GLU A 187 -7.61 22.44 -8.78
CA GLU A 187 -7.64 23.90 -8.59
C GLU A 187 -8.59 24.31 -7.46
N PHE A 188 -9.71 23.61 -7.27
CA PHE A 188 -10.59 23.83 -6.13
C PHE A 188 -9.97 23.39 -4.80
N ILE A 189 -9.18 22.31 -4.80
CA ILE A 189 -8.38 21.88 -3.64
C ILE A 189 -7.33 22.95 -3.30
N ARG A 190 -6.59 23.46 -4.30
CA ARG A 190 -5.57 24.51 -4.12
C ARG A 190 -6.15 25.83 -3.65
N SER A 191 -7.31 26.23 -4.19
CA SER A 191 -8.06 27.40 -3.74
C SER A 191 -8.84 27.17 -2.44
N ARG A 192 -8.69 25.98 -1.84
CA ARG A 192 -9.19 25.63 -0.50
C ARG A 192 -10.72 25.74 -0.36
N ASN A 193 -11.46 25.45 -1.43
CA ASN A 193 -12.90 25.68 -1.53
C ASN A 193 -13.72 24.39 -1.73
N ASN A 194 -14.11 23.74 -0.62
CA ASN A 194 -14.92 22.51 -0.65
C ASN A 194 -16.31 22.70 -1.29
N SER A 195 -16.90 23.90 -1.21
CA SER A 195 -18.21 24.17 -1.82
C SER A 195 -18.13 24.08 -3.35
N LYS A 196 -17.03 24.59 -3.95
CA LYS A 196 -16.78 24.45 -5.39
C LYS A 196 -16.56 22.99 -5.79
N ILE A 197 -15.77 22.24 -5.02
CA ILE A 197 -15.57 20.79 -5.25
C ILE A 197 -16.93 20.09 -5.26
N LYS A 198 -17.75 20.29 -4.21
CA LYS A 198 -19.06 19.65 -4.06
C LYS A 198 -20.02 19.99 -5.20
N ASN A 199 -20.13 21.26 -5.56
CA ASN A 199 -21.03 21.70 -6.64
C ASN A 199 -20.57 21.12 -7.98
N TYR A 200 -19.26 21.14 -8.25
CA TYR A 200 -18.71 20.63 -9.49
C TYR A 200 -18.93 19.11 -9.65
N LEU A 201 -18.67 18.32 -8.60
CA LEU A 201 -18.93 16.86 -8.62
C LEU A 201 -20.40 16.56 -8.93
N LYS A 202 -21.32 17.35 -8.36
CA LYS A 202 -22.77 17.21 -8.59
C LYS A 202 -23.19 17.63 -9.99
N GLU A 203 -22.71 18.77 -10.47
CA GLU A 203 -23.03 19.32 -11.80
C GLU A 203 -22.55 18.42 -12.93
N ASN A 204 -21.42 17.73 -12.73
CA ASN A 204 -20.81 16.88 -13.75
C ASN A 204 -21.12 15.38 -13.58
N ASN A 205 -21.85 15.00 -12.52
CA ASN A 205 -22.17 13.61 -12.20
C ASN A 205 -20.94 12.69 -12.16
N ILE A 206 -19.89 13.13 -11.46
CA ILE A 206 -18.62 12.41 -11.28
C ILE A 206 -18.36 12.15 -9.78
N GLU A 207 -17.68 11.05 -9.47
CA GLU A 207 -17.16 10.76 -8.14
C GLU A 207 -15.65 11.08 -8.07
N LEU A 208 -15.12 11.26 -6.85
CA LEU A 208 -13.68 11.53 -6.70
C LEU A 208 -12.84 10.32 -7.11
N LYS A 209 -13.32 9.09 -6.92
CA LYS A 209 -12.65 7.87 -7.39
C LYS A 209 -12.48 7.82 -8.91
N ASP A 210 -13.39 8.45 -9.67
CA ASP A 210 -13.36 8.46 -11.14
C ASP A 210 -12.23 9.36 -11.66
N LEU A 211 -11.67 10.21 -10.79
CA LEU A 211 -10.47 10.97 -11.07
C LEU A 211 -9.22 10.10 -11.03
N ASN A 212 -9.26 8.92 -10.42
CA ASN A 212 -8.07 8.08 -10.28
C ASN A 212 -7.78 7.29 -11.57
N ASP A 213 -6.51 7.10 -11.87
CA ASP A 213 -6.00 6.16 -12.87
C ASP A 213 -4.64 5.60 -12.41
N GLU A 214 -3.94 4.89 -13.30
CA GLU A 214 -2.62 4.30 -13.03
C GLU A 214 -1.55 5.34 -12.64
N ASN A 215 -1.69 6.59 -13.07
CA ASN A 215 -0.71 7.65 -12.88
C ASN A 215 -1.13 8.67 -11.82
N PHE A 216 -2.43 8.75 -11.50
CA PHE A 216 -2.98 9.74 -10.58
C PHE A 216 -3.94 9.11 -9.58
N ASP A 217 -3.71 9.39 -8.30
CA ASP A 217 -4.64 9.07 -7.22
C ASP A 217 -4.93 10.35 -6.41
N ILE A 218 -6.19 10.78 -6.38
CA ILE A 218 -6.60 12.04 -5.76
C ILE A 218 -6.37 12.04 -4.25
N THR A 219 -6.50 10.89 -3.60
CA THR A 219 -6.24 10.71 -2.17
C THR A 219 -4.75 10.84 -1.87
N ASN A 220 -3.88 10.18 -2.62
CA ASN A 220 -2.42 10.31 -2.52
C ASN A 220 -1.95 11.73 -2.85
N TYR A 221 -2.52 12.36 -3.88
CA TYR A 221 -2.27 13.76 -4.20
C TYR A 221 -2.60 14.66 -3.01
N CYS A 222 -3.76 14.47 -2.38
CA CYS A 222 -4.13 15.27 -1.22
C CYS A 222 -3.25 14.99 -0.01
N MET A 223 -2.81 13.74 0.20
CA MET A 223 -2.03 13.34 1.38
C MET A 223 -0.56 13.73 1.30
N SER A 224 -0.01 13.86 0.10
CA SER A 224 1.34 14.33 -0.15
C SER A 224 1.65 15.66 0.55
N GLU A 225 2.72 15.68 1.33
CA GLU A 225 3.21 16.90 2.00
C GLU A 225 3.57 18.00 0.99
N PHE A 226 4.00 17.62 -0.22
CA PHE A 226 4.41 18.55 -1.27
C PHE A 226 3.29 19.46 -1.77
N ASN A 227 2.03 19.04 -1.61
CA ASN A 227 0.87 19.77 -2.15
C ASN A 227 0.24 20.73 -1.13
N GLU A 228 0.73 20.74 0.13
CA GLU A 228 0.29 21.66 1.19
C GLU A 228 -1.25 21.71 1.38
N VAL A 229 -1.94 20.57 1.14
CA VAL A 229 -3.40 20.49 1.22
C VAL A 229 -3.87 20.57 2.68
N PRO A 230 -4.76 21.52 3.04
CA PRO A 230 -5.23 21.66 4.41
C PRO A 230 -5.98 20.42 4.94
N PRO A 231 -5.87 20.09 6.25
CA PRO A 231 -6.50 18.90 6.83
C PRO A 231 -8.02 18.77 6.59
N TYR A 232 -8.76 19.89 6.54
CA TYR A 232 -10.21 19.85 6.30
C TYR A 232 -10.56 19.54 4.83
N ILE A 233 -9.70 19.90 3.87
CA ILE A 233 -9.84 19.48 2.47
C ILE A 233 -9.51 17.97 2.37
N LYS A 234 -8.42 17.52 3.02
CA LYS A 234 -8.05 16.10 3.10
C LYS A 234 -9.23 15.24 3.58
N ARG A 235 -9.84 15.62 4.71
CA ARG A 235 -11.03 14.94 5.26
C ARG A 235 -12.20 14.96 4.28
N PHE A 236 -12.48 16.10 3.64
CA PHE A 236 -13.56 16.19 2.66
C PHE A 236 -13.37 15.20 1.50
N ILE A 237 -12.16 15.14 0.93
CA ILE A 237 -11.82 14.21 -0.15
C ILE A 237 -11.95 12.76 0.29
N ILE A 238 -11.39 12.39 1.46
CA ILE A 238 -11.50 11.02 1.99
C ILE A 238 -12.96 10.61 2.16
N TYR A 239 -13.77 11.46 2.79
CA TYR A 239 -15.15 11.11 3.16
C TYR A 239 -16.12 11.11 1.96
N ASN A 240 -15.77 11.81 0.88
CA ASN A 240 -16.58 11.90 -0.34
C ASN A 240 -15.95 11.14 -1.51
N PHE A 241 -15.01 10.22 -1.24
CA PHE A 241 -14.24 9.52 -2.26
C PHE A 241 -15.13 8.83 -3.30
N ASP A 242 -16.15 8.11 -2.82
CA ASP A 242 -17.19 7.52 -3.65
C ASP A 242 -18.57 7.66 -2.97
N SER A 243 -19.64 7.36 -3.71
CA SER A 243 -20.99 7.47 -3.17
C SER A 243 -21.29 6.47 -2.05
N HIS A 244 -20.74 5.26 -2.09
CA HIS A 244 -20.96 4.25 -1.04
C HIS A 244 -20.37 4.68 0.29
N ARG A 245 -19.10 5.09 0.32
CA ARG A 245 -18.40 5.62 1.49
C ARG A 245 -19.13 6.83 2.06
N ARG A 246 -19.49 7.79 1.20
CA ARG A 246 -20.23 8.98 1.62
C ARG A 246 -21.57 8.64 2.27
N ASN A 247 -22.34 7.73 1.68
CA ASN A 247 -23.64 7.33 2.23
C ASN A 247 -23.47 6.58 3.55
N ILE A 248 -22.48 5.70 3.67
CA ILE A 248 -22.19 5.00 4.93
C ILE A 248 -21.80 6.02 6.02
N ILE A 249 -20.91 6.97 5.72
CA ILE A 249 -20.54 8.04 6.64
C ILE A 249 -21.76 8.85 7.06
N ASN A 250 -22.65 9.22 6.13
CA ASN A 250 -23.88 9.94 6.47
C ASN A 250 -24.77 9.14 7.43
N HIS A 251 -24.92 7.83 7.25
CA HIS A 251 -25.69 6.99 8.17
C HIS A 251 -25.02 6.86 9.54
N ILE A 252 -23.68 6.79 9.59
CA ILE A 252 -22.89 6.79 10.83
C ILE A 252 -23.06 8.12 11.57
N ASP A 253 -22.91 9.25 10.87
CA ASP A 253 -23.03 10.60 11.44
C ASP A 253 -24.46 10.89 11.95
N ASN A 254 -25.47 10.37 11.25
CA ASN A 254 -26.87 10.43 11.69
C ASN A 254 -27.22 9.41 12.78
N ASN A 255 -26.29 8.54 13.16
CA ASN A 255 -26.47 7.46 14.13
C ASN A 255 -27.70 6.57 13.85
N SER A 256 -28.01 6.32 12.56
CA SER A 256 -29.17 5.52 12.15
C SER A 256 -28.74 4.11 11.73
N ILE A 257 -28.75 3.19 12.70
CA ILE A 257 -28.34 1.79 12.49
C ILE A 257 -29.25 1.09 11.48
N ASP A 258 -30.57 1.31 11.56
CA ASP A 258 -31.54 0.68 10.67
C ASP A 258 -31.36 1.15 9.22
N ASP A 259 -31.13 2.45 9.01
CA ASP A 259 -30.88 2.97 7.66
C ASP A 259 -29.56 2.44 7.10
N LEU A 260 -28.50 2.39 7.92
CA LEU A 260 -27.21 1.83 7.50
C LEU A 260 -27.37 0.35 7.12
N LYS A 261 -28.08 -0.43 7.93
CA LYS A 261 -28.36 -1.85 7.68
C LYS A 261 -29.11 -2.03 6.36
N ASN A 262 -30.21 -1.32 6.17
CA ASN A 262 -31.00 -1.36 4.94
C ASN A 262 -30.16 -0.96 3.72
N TYR A 263 -29.29 0.05 3.86
CA TYR A 263 -28.40 0.50 2.81
C TYR A 263 -27.37 -0.57 2.42
N ILE A 264 -26.69 -1.17 3.40
CA ILE A 264 -25.69 -2.23 3.18
C ILE A 264 -26.33 -3.45 2.51
N GLU A 265 -27.48 -3.91 3.02
CA GLU A 265 -28.19 -5.07 2.48
C GLU A 265 -28.69 -4.83 1.06
N LYS A 266 -29.31 -3.67 0.80
CA LYS A 266 -29.85 -3.30 -0.52
C LYS A 266 -28.77 -3.23 -1.59
N ASN A 267 -27.57 -2.76 -1.23
CA ASN A 267 -26.47 -2.55 -2.17
C ASN A 267 -25.40 -3.66 -2.11
N ASN A 268 -25.59 -4.68 -1.28
CA ASN A 268 -24.64 -5.78 -1.08
C ASN A 268 -23.19 -5.30 -0.79
N ILE A 269 -23.04 -4.32 0.10
CA ILE A 269 -21.75 -3.70 0.42
C ILE A 269 -21.04 -4.48 1.53
N GLU A 270 -19.72 -4.66 1.42
CA GLU A 270 -18.90 -5.08 2.55
C GLU A 270 -18.32 -3.84 3.25
N LEU A 271 -18.62 -3.63 4.54
CA LEU A 271 -18.09 -2.45 5.26
C LEU A 271 -16.55 -2.39 5.30
N ARG A 272 -15.86 -3.52 5.15
CA ARG A 272 -14.39 -3.53 4.98
C ARG A 272 -13.92 -2.97 3.64
N SER A 273 -14.74 -3.00 2.58
CA SER A 273 -14.33 -2.57 1.23
C SER A 273 -14.29 -1.05 1.08
N ILE A 274 -14.90 -0.31 2.00
CA ILE A 274 -14.80 1.15 2.03
C ILE A 274 -13.55 1.63 2.77
N ASN A 275 -12.83 0.74 3.46
CA ASN A 275 -11.59 1.07 4.15
C ASN A 275 -10.42 1.09 3.17
N ASP A 276 -9.51 2.03 3.38
CA ASP A 276 -8.24 2.17 2.68
C ASP A 276 -7.15 2.62 3.65
N GLN A 277 -5.96 2.95 3.15
CA GLN A 277 -4.84 3.41 4.00
C GLN A 277 -5.11 4.74 4.73
N TYR A 278 -6.12 5.52 4.32
CA TYR A 278 -6.47 6.82 4.87
C TYR A 278 -7.82 6.84 5.61
N PHE A 279 -8.62 5.79 5.51
CA PHE A 279 -9.96 5.69 6.11
C PHE A 279 -10.24 4.31 6.67
N ASN A 280 -10.66 4.27 7.94
CA ASN A 280 -11.19 3.09 8.60
C ASN A 280 -12.54 3.42 9.24
N CYS A 281 -13.62 2.76 8.79
CA CYS A 281 -14.97 3.00 9.27
C CYS A 281 -15.18 2.66 10.75
N ILE A 282 -14.43 1.70 11.31
CA ILE A 282 -14.48 1.34 12.73
C ILE A 282 -13.90 2.47 13.59
N ASP A 283 -12.79 3.07 13.13
CA ASP A 283 -12.10 4.16 13.83
C ASP A 283 -12.86 5.49 13.69
N TYR A 284 -13.54 5.68 12.56
CA TYR A 284 -14.40 6.83 12.31
C TYR A 284 -15.61 6.89 13.26
N CYS A 285 -16.18 5.72 13.60
CA CYS A 285 -17.41 5.63 14.38
C CYS A 285 -17.18 5.92 15.87
N LYS A 286 -17.79 7.01 16.36
CA LYS A 286 -17.69 7.45 17.76
C LYS A 286 -18.76 6.88 18.69
N ASN A 287 -19.92 6.51 18.16
CA ASN A 287 -21.01 5.92 18.95
C ASN A 287 -20.76 4.41 19.11
N ASP A 288 -20.84 3.91 20.34
CA ASP A 288 -20.51 2.51 20.65
C ASP A 288 -21.48 1.50 20.05
N ASP A 289 -22.78 1.81 20.00
CA ASP A 289 -23.79 0.93 19.40
C ASP A 289 -23.61 0.83 17.88
N MET A 290 -23.41 1.97 17.22
CA MET A 290 -23.08 2.02 15.79
C MET A 290 -21.76 1.32 15.51
N LYS A 291 -20.74 1.50 16.36
CA LYS A 291 -19.44 0.84 16.21
C LYS A 291 -19.58 -0.67 16.35
N LYS A 292 -20.32 -1.14 17.35
CA LYS A 292 -20.66 -2.56 17.54
C LYS A 292 -21.41 -3.12 16.33
N PHE A 293 -22.35 -2.36 15.78
CA PHE A 293 -23.05 -2.73 14.54
C PHE A 293 -22.08 -2.88 13.36
N ILE A 294 -21.19 -1.91 13.13
CA ILE A 294 -20.17 -1.95 12.07
C ILE A 294 -19.25 -3.16 12.23
N ILE A 295 -18.75 -3.41 13.44
CA ILE A 295 -17.86 -4.54 13.75
C ILE A 295 -18.54 -5.88 13.43
N ASN A 296 -19.81 -6.03 13.83
CA ASN A 296 -20.60 -7.24 13.59
C ASN A 296 -20.95 -7.44 12.10
N ASN A 297 -21.05 -6.35 11.33
CA ASN A 297 -21.41 -6.36 9.91
C ASN A 297 -20.22 -6.06 8.98
N TYR A 298 -18.99 -6.19 9.47
CA TYR A 298 -17.79 -5.77 8.76
C TYR A 298 -17.57 -6.50 7.42
N SER A 299 -18.02 -7.75 7.33
CA SER A 299 -18.11 -8.52 6.08
C SER A 299 -19.48 -9.19 5.96
N ILE A 300 -19.91 -9.50 4.74
CA ILE A 300 -21.20 -10.18 4.48
C ILE A 300 -21.27 -11.53 5.21
N LYS A 301 -20.17 -12.31 5.21
CA LYS A 301 -20.10 -13.60 5.91
C LYS A 301 -20.29 -13.46 7.42
N ARG A 302 -19.63 -12.46 8.03
CA ARG A 302 -19.75 -12.17 9.47
C ARG A 302 -21.16 -11.72 9.81
N SER A 303 -21.71 -10.75 9.05
CA SER A 303 -23.07 -10.24 9.22
C SER A 303 -24.10 -11.37 9.21
N LYS A 304 -24.00 -12.30 8.25
CA LYS A 304 -24.93 -13.43 8.14
C LYS A 304 -24.83 -14.40 9.32
N ILE A 305 -23.62 -14.68 9.81
CA ILE A 305 -23.41 -15.58 10.97
C ILE A 305 -23.91 -14.93 12.26
N VAL A 306 -23.58 -13.66 12.51
CA VAL A 306 -24.08 -12.89 13.65
C VAL A 306 -25.61 -12.88 13.66
N ASN A 307 -26.26 -12.61 12.52
CA ASN A 307 -27.72 -12.61 12.41
C ASN A 307 -28.35 -13.98 12.71
N LEU A 308 -27.74 -15.07 12.25
CA LEU A 308 -28.20 -16.44 12.57
C LEU A 308 -28.04 -16.78 14.07
N ILE A 309 -26.98 -16.29 14.70
CA ILE A 309 -26.73 -16.42 16.14
C ILE A 309 -27.79 -15.64 16.93
N GLU A 310 -28.01 -14.37 16.59
CA GLU A 310 -29.00 -13.50 17.25
C GLU A 310 -30.44 -14.04 17.11
N LYS A 311 -30.76 -14.70 16.00
CA LYS A 311 -32.04 -15.38 15.79
C LYS A 311 -32.19 -16.71 16.54
N GLY A 312 -31.12 -17.24 17.13
CA GLY A 312 -31.14 -18.53 17.84
C GLY A 312 -31.35 -19.76 16.94
N ASN A 313 -31.14 -19.67 15.61
CA ASN A 313 -31.41 -20.78 14.70
C ASN A 313 -30.17 -21.64 14.44
N ILE A 314 -29.90 -22.59 15.35
CA ILE A 314 -28.72 -23.47 15.31
C ILE A 314 -28.65 -24.27 14.01
N ASN A 315 -29.76 -24.84 13.54
CA ASN A 315 -29.80 -25.67 12.34
C ASN A 315 -29.44 -24.88 11.08
N GLN A 316 -29.96 -23.66 10.94
CA GLN A 316 -29.59 -22.79 9.81
C GLN A 316 -28.13 -22.35 9.88
N LEU A 317 -27.62 -22.04 11.08
CA LEU A 317 -26.22 -21.71 11.29
C LEU A 317 -25.31 -22.88 10.90
N LYS A 318 -25.59 -24.09 11.40
CA LYS A 318 -24.87 -25.32 11.06
C LYS A 318 -24.83 -25.57 9.55
N ASN A 319 -26.00 -25.57 8.91
CA ASN A 319 -26.08 -25.76 7.45
C ASN A 319 -25.30 -24.68 6.68
N TYR A 320 -25.33 -23.44 7.16
CA TYR A 320 -24.56 -22.35 6.53
C TYR A 320 -23.05 -22.54 6.69
N ILE A 321 -22.58 -22.94 7.88
CA ILE A 321 -21.17 -23.24 8.17
C ILE A 321 -20.67 -24.37 7.27
N GLU A 322 -21.41 -25.48 7.19
CA GLU A 322 -21.05 -26.65 6.40
C GLU A 322 -21.04 -26.34 4.90
N LYS A 323 -22.13 -25.76 4.38
CA LYS A 323 -22.27 -25.44 2.95
C LYS A 323 -21.16 -24.52 2.44
N ASN A 324 -20.66 -23.61 3.29
CA ASN A 324 -19.64 -22.63 2.92
C ASN A 324 -18.24 -22.99 3.45
N ASN A 325 -18.07 -24.16 4.09
CA ASN A 325 -16.83 -24.61 4.72
C ASN A 325 -16.18 -23.53 5.61
N ILE A 326 -17.00 -22.92 6.48
CA ILE A 326 -16.57 -21.82 7.34
C ILE A 326 -16.00 -22.37 8.65
N GLU A 327 -14.89 -21.81 9.09
CA GLU A 327 -14.36 -22.01 10.44
C GLU A 327 -14.68 -20.76 11.26
N LEU A 328 -15.49 -20.87 12.32
CA LEU A 328 -15.99 -19.70 13.07
C LEU A 328 -14.85 -18.83 13.61
N LYS A 329 -13.75 -19.44 14.05
CA LYS A 329 -12.52 -18.74 14.47
C LYS A 329 -11.96 -17.77 13.43
N ARG A 330 -12.14 -18.03 12.13
CA ARG A 330 -11.65 -17.15 11.05
C ARG A 330 -12.45 -15.86 10.89
N LEU A 331 -13.58 -15.75 11.57
CA LEU A 331 -14.34 -14.49 11.63
C LEU A 331 -13.72 -13.52 12.61
N ASN A 332 -12.88 -13.99 13.53
CA ASN A 332 -12.24 -13.13 14.52
C ASN A 332 -11.16 -12.27 13.89
N ASP A 333 -11.07 -11.03 14.35
CA ASP A 333 -10.02 -10.07 14.05
C ASP A 333 -9.69 -9.26 15.32
N ASN A 334 -8.91 -8.18 15.19
CA ASN A 334 -8.53 -7.35 16.33
C ASN A 334 -9.72 -6.65 17.01
N ASN A 335 -10.86 -6.51 16.31
CA ASN A 335 -12.06 -5.80 16.77
C ASN A 335 -13.23 -6.75 17.09
N PHE A 336 -13.21 -7.99 16.62
CA PHE A 336 -14.32 -8.95 16.76
C PHE A 336 -13.82 -10.31 17.24
N ASN A 337 -14.48 -10.84 18.28
CA ASN A 337 -14.34 -12.23 18.70
C ASN A 337 -15.73 -12.85 18.87
N ILE A 338 -16.03 -13.90 18.10
CA ILE A 338 -17.37 -14.50 18.06
C ILE A 338 -17.79 -15.13 19.39
N ILE A 339 -16.86 -15.66 20.19
CA ILE A 339 -17.16 -16.21 21.52
C ILE A 339 -17.51 -15.06 22.47
N ASN A 340 -16.69 -14.00 22.50
CA ASN A 340 -16.97 -12.82 23.32
C ASN A 340 -18.29 -12.15 22.91
N PHE A 341 -18.60 -12.10 21.62
CA PHE A 341 -19.89 -11.63 21.11
C PHE A 341 -21.05 -12.45 21.68
N CYS A 342 -20.95 -13.79 21.67
CA CYS A 342 -21.98 -14.66 22.25
C CYS A 342 -22.13 -14.49 23.76
N GLN A 343 -21.01 -14.34 24.47
CA GLN A 343 -20.99 -14.25 25.94
C GLN A 343 -21.41 -12.87 26.47
N SER A 344 -21.09 -11.79 25.76
CA SER A 344 -21.40 -10.41 26.19
C SER A 344 -22.81 -9.95 25.80
N ASN A 345 -23.51 -10.69 24.94
CA ASN A 345 -24.84 -10.34 24.49
C ASN A 345 -25.89 -11.22 25.18
N ASN A 346 -26.54 -10.65 26.19
CA ASN A 346 -27.55 -11.32 27.01
C ASN A 346 -28.77 -11.84 26.22
N ASN A 347 -28.95 -11.42 24.96
CA ASN A 347 -30.05 -11.89 24.12
C ASN A 347 -29.73 -13.22 23.39
N ILE A 348 -28.49 -13.70 23.44
CA ILE A 348 -28.10 -14.96 22.81
C ILE A 348 -28.35 -16.11 23.77
N ASP A 349 -29.21 -17.05 23.36
CA ASP A 349 -29.52 -18.25 24.15
C ASP A 349 -28.25 -19.04 24.47
N ASN A 350 -28.17 -19.55 25.70
CA ASN A 350 -27.04 -20.36 26.17
C ASN A 350 -26.80 -21.59 25.27
N LYS A 351 -27.85 -22.18 24.68
CA LYS A 351 -27.68 -23.28 23.71
C LYS A 351 -26.92 -22.83 22.46
N MET A 352 -27.22 -21.63 21.95
CA MET A 352 -26.50 -21.05 20.82
C MET A 352 -25.05 -20.75 21.18
N THR A 353 -24.80 -20.18 22.35
CA THR A 353 -23.44 -19.92 22.85
C THR A 353 -22.63 -21.22 22.97
N LYS A 354 -23.21 -22.27 23.55
CA LYS A 354 -22.59 -23.61 23.62
C LYS A 354 -22.29 -24.16 22.23
N PHE A 355 -23.23 -24.04 21.28
CA PHE A 355 -23.03 -24.47 19.90
C PHE A 355 -21.86 -23.74 19.23
N VAL A 356 -21.79 -22.40 19.34
CA VAL A 356 -20.69 -21.60 18.77
C VAL A 356 -19.34 -22.02 19.37
N ILE A 357 -19.29 -22.25 20.68
CA ILE A 357 -18.06 -22.67 21.38
C ILE A 357 -17.63 -24.08 20.93
N SER A 358 -18.58 -25.01 20.80
CA SER A 358 -18.31 -26.40 20.39
C SER A 358 -18.02 -26.54 18.89
N HIS A 359 -18.35 -25.55 18.05
CA HIS A 359 -18.08 -25.54 16.61
C HIS A 359 -17.08 -24.43 16.22
N TYR A 360 -16.32 -23.91 17.19
CA TYR A 360 -15.47 -22.73 17.02
C TYR A 360 -14.35 -22.92 15.99
N ASP A 361 -13.73 -24.10 15.98
CA ASP A 361 -12.72 -24.49 15.00
C ASP A 361 -13.06 -25.84 14.35
N ARG A 362 -12.33 -26.19 13.30
CA ARG A 362 -12.61 -27.42 12.52
C ARG A 362 -12.45 -28.70 13.33
N THR A 363 -11.54 -28.71 14.31
CA THR A 363 -11.29 -29.87 15.18
C THR A 363 -12.44 -30.05 16.15
N LYS A 364 -12.86 -28.97 16.82
CA LYS A 364 -14.02 -28.95 17.72
C LYS A 364 -15.28 -29.39 16.97
N PHE A 365 -15.55 -28.78 15.81
CA PHE A 365 -16.65 -29.16 14.92
C PHE A 365 -16.66 -30.66 14.62
N PHE A 366 -15.53 -31.22 14.16
CA PHE A 366 -15.46 -32.64 13.81
C PHE A 366 -15.72 -33.55 15.02
N ILE A 367 -15.12 -33.22 16.17
CA ILE A 367 -15.23 -34.02 17.39
C ILE A 367 -16.66 -33.98 17.92
N THR A 368 -17.28 -32.80 18.02
CA THR A 368 -18.63 -32.64 18.56
C THR A 368 -19.67 -33.32 17.69
N GLU A 369 -19.52 -33.22 16.37
CA GLU A 369 -20.38 -33.92 15.41
C GLU A 369 -20.20 -35.44 15.45
N SER A 370 -18.96 -35.93 15.60
CA SER A 370 -18.69 -37.36 15.78
C SER A 370 -19.31 -37.91 17.07
N LEU A 371 -19.36 -37.08 18.13
CA LEU A 371 -19.99 -37.43 19.39
C LEU A 371 -21.52 -37.47 19.29
N HIS A 372 -22.14 -36.47 18.66
CA HIS A 372 -23.60 -36.42 18.44
C HIS A 372 -24.08 -37.58 17.57
N SER A 373 -23.31 -37.92 16.54
CA SER A 373 -23.64 -39.01 15.63
C SER A 373 -23.26 -40.41 16.15
N GLY A 374 -22.61 -40.51 17.32
CA GLY A 374 -22.16 -41.79 17.90
C GLY A 374 -21.05 -42.50 17.12
N LYS A 375 -20.33 -41.79 16.22
CA LYS A 375 -19.31 -42.35 15.32
C LYS A 375 -17.94 -42.51 16.00
N ILE A 376 -17.87 -43.32 17.06
CA ILE A 376 -16.66 -43.53 17.86
C ILE A 376 -15.49 -44.06 17.02
N SER A 377 -15.75 -44.92 16.03
CA SER A 377 -14.70 -45.46 15.15
C SER A 377 -14.01 -44.37 14.32
N GLU A 378 -14.78 -43.42 13.79
CA GLU A 378 -14.25 -42.26 13.05
C GLU A 378 -13.46 -41.33 13.98
N LEU A 379 -13.99 -41.07 15.19
CA LEU A 379 -13.31 -40.28 16.21
C LEU A 379 -11.98 -40.92 16.66
N LYS A 380 -11.97 -42.24 16.86
CA LYS A 380 -10.78 -43.00 17.23
C LYS A 380 -9.72 -42.93 16.13
N SER A 381 -10.12 -43.16 14.87
CA SER A 381 -9.23 -43.03 13.70
C SER A 381 -8.65 -41.62 13.59
N TYR A 382 -9.47 -40.59 13.84
CA TYR A 382 -9.02 -39.19 13.85
C TYR A 382 -7.98 -38.93 14.95
N ILE A 383 -8.22 -39.40 16.18
CA ILE A 383 -7.30 -39.22 17.32
C ILE A 383 -5.96 -39.91 17.07
N GLU A 384 -6.00 -41.15 16.58
CA GLU A 384 -4.80 -41.94 16.28
C GLU A 384 -4.01 -41.30 15.13
N LYS A 385 -4.69 -40.89 14.05
CA LYS A 385 -4.06 -40.27 12.87
C LYS A 385 -3.38 -38.93 13.20
N ASN A 386 -3.95 -38.15 14.11
CA ASN A 386 -3.48 -36.80 14.42
C ASN A 386 -2.71 -36.70 15.74
N ASN A 387 -2.49 -37.81 16.46
CA ASN A 387 -1.92 -37.84 17.81
C ASN A 387 -2.58 -36.81 18.76
N PHE A 388 -3.90 -36.80 18.75
CA PHE A 388 -4.72 -35.77 19.39
C PHE A 388 -4.97 -36.07 20.88
N GLU A 389 -4.87 -35.07 21.76
CA GLU A 389 -5.25 -35.15 23.18
C GLU A 389 -6.52 -34.33 23.44
N PHE A 390 -7.53 -34.91 24.08
CA PHE A 390 -8.78 -34.21 24.38
C PHE A 390 -8.60 -33.04 25.35
N GLU A 391 -7.59 -33.07 26.23
CA GLU A 391 -7.19 -31.94 27.09
C GLU A 391 -6.90 -30.67 26.27
N SER A 392 -6.41 -30.82 25.03
CA SER A 392 -6.16 -29.67 24.15
C SER A 392 -7.43 -28.92 23.73
N LEU A 393 -8.61 -29.58 23.80
CA LEU A 393 -9.91 -28.96 23.59
C LEU A 393 -10.37 -28.14 24.79
N ASN A 394 -9.84 -28.42 25.99
CA ASN A 394 -10.17 -27.75 27.24
C ASN A 394 -9.48 -26.39 27.34
N LYS A 395 -9.66 -25.58 26.30
CA LYS A 395 -9.12 -24.23 26.13
C LYS A 395 -10.22 -23.33 25.58
N ASN A 396 -10.18 -22.06 25.99
CA ASN A 396 -11.05 -21.00 25.47
C ASN A 396 -12.54 -21.35 25.58
N HIS A 397 -13.03 -21.52 26.81
CA HIS A 397 -14.45 -21.70 27.18
C HIS A 397 -15.13 -23.01 26.73
N PHE A 398 -14.40 -23.95 26.15
CA PHE A 398 -14.92 -25.28 25.83
C PHE A 398 -14.29 -26.31 26.76
N ASN A 399 -15.10 -27.20 27.33
CA ASN A 399 -14.64 -28.34 28.12
C ASN A 399 -15.34 -29.59 27.62
N ILE A 400 -14.59 -30.53 27.05
CA ILE A 400 -15.15 -31.69 26.38
C ILE A 400 -15.86 -32.64 27.34
N VAL A 401 -15.39 -32.75 28.58
CA VAL A 401 -16.00 -33.62 29.59
C VAL A 401 -17.33 -33.03 30.07
N GLN A 402 -17.32 -31.75 30.44
CA GLN A 402 -18.55 -31.03 30.82
C GLN A 402 -19.55 -31.00 29.66
N TYR A 403 -19.07 -30.85 28.42
CA TYR A 403 -19.91 -30.89 27.23
C TYR A 403 -20.64 -32.23 27.13
N CYS A 404 -19.92 -33.35 27.26
CA CYS A 404 -20.53 -34.69 27.26
C CYS A 404 -21.51 -34.93 28.41
N ASP A 405 -21.29 -34.30 29.57
CA ASP A 405 -22.17 -34.42 30.73
C ASP A 405 -23.42 -33.53 30.62
N SER A 406 -23.32 -32.42 29.90
CA SER A 406 -24.41 -31.44 29.76
C SER A 406 -25.35 -31.72 28.59
N GLU A 407 -24.90 -32.45 27.56
CA GLU A 407 -25.73 -32.78 26.39
C GLU A 407 -26.51 -34.08 26.62
N GLU A 408 -27.83 -33.95 26.73
CA GLU A 408 -28.75 -35.04 27.06
C GLU A 408 -28.69 -36.19 26.03
N GLU A 409 -28.49 -35.86 24.75
CA GLU A 409 -28.29 -36.84 23.66
C GLU A 409 -27.02 -37.68 23.88
N ILE A 410 -25.91 -37.05 24.28
CA ILE A 410 -24.64 -37.75 24.56
C ILE A 410 -24.76 -38.57 25.85
N LYS A 411 -25.34 -37.97 26.89
CA LYS A 411 -25.54 -38.56 28.22
C LYS A 411 -26.38 -39.85 28.15
N ASN A 412 -27.44 -39.83 27.35
CA ASN A 412 -28.35 -40.96 27.19
C ASN A 412 -27.78 -42.03 26.26
N HIS A 413 -26.95 -41.66 25.28
CA HIS A 413 -26.48 -42.61 24.29
C HIS A 413 -25.29 -43.46 24.73
N TYR A 414 -24.27 -42.96 25.45
CA TYR A 414 -23.12 -43.83 25.73
C TYR A 414 -22.24 -43.48 26.95
N PRO A 415 -22.37 -44.23 28.07
CA PRO A 415 -21.31 -44.35 29.08
C PRO A 415 -19.94 -44.71 28.47
N ASN A 416 -19.96 -45.44 27.34
CA ASN A 416 -18.78 -45.84 26.58
C ASN A 416 -18.06 -44.66 25.90
N ILE A 417 -18.78 -43.62 25.47
CA ILE A 417 -18.19 -42.41 24.88
C ILE A 417 -17.47 -41.61 25.95
N LYS A 418 -18.13 -41.39 27.09
CA LYS A 418 -17.50 -40.72 28.24
C LYS A 418 -16.26 -41.50 28.70
N LYS A 419 -16.37 -42.82 28.86
CA LYS A 419 -15.23 -43.68 29.19
C LYS A 419 -14.10 -43.56 28.16
N PHE A 420 -14.42 -43.49 26.87
CA PHE A 420 -13.43 -43.31 25.80
C PHE A 420 -12.71 -41.95 25.87
N ILE A 421 -13.45 -40.86 26.10
CA ILE A 421 -12.90 -39.51 26.25
C ILE A 421 -12.01 -39.44 27.48
N LEU A 422 -12.48 -39.88 28.65
CA LEU A 422 -11.71 -39.87 29.89
C LEU A 422 -10.44 -40.72 29.77
N LYS A 423 -10.53 -41.89 29.13
CA LYS A 423 -9.39 -42.76 28.85
C LYS A 423 -8.34 -42.11 27.94
N ASN A 424 -8.74 -41.25 27.02
CA ASN A 424 -7.83 -40.58 26.09
C ASN A 424 -7.68 -39.08 26.39
N TYR A 425 -8.01 -38.65 27.62
CA TYR A 425 -8.06 -37.24 27.96
C TYR A 425 -6.70 -36.55 27.76
N ASN A 426 -5.66 -37.12 28.35
CA ASN A 426 -4.26 -36.84 28.03
C ASN A 426 -3.40 -38.09 28.16
N ASN A 427 -2.17 -38.03 27.66
CA ASN A 427 -1.28 -39.19 27.67
C ASN A 427 -0.90 -39.67 29.08
N LYS A 428 -0.87 -38.79 30.09
CA LYS A 428 -0.57 -39.18 31.48
C LYS A 428 -1.71 -40.01 32.09
N ILE A 429 -2.94 -39.50 32.00
CA ILE A 429 -4.18 -40.14 32.47
C ILE A 429 -4.41 -41.44 31.71
N LYS A 430 -4.25 -41.42 30.38
CA LYS A 430 -4.32 -42.63 29.56
C LYS A 430 -3.40 -43.73 30.09
N LYS A 431 -2.16 -43.38 30.43
CA LYS A 431 -1.20 -44.36 30.95
C LYS A 431 -1.54 -44.87 32.34
N VAL A 432 -2.00 -43.98 33.23
CA VAL A 432 -2.42 -44.37 34.59
C VAL A 432 -3.64 -45.28 34.52
N ILE A 433 -4.64 -44.92 33.70
CA ILE A 433 -5.83 -45.74 33.44
C ILE A 433 -5.45 -47.10 32.87
N GLU A 434 -4.57 -47.18 31.87
CA GLU A 434 -4.08 -48.45 31.34
C GLU A 434 -3.45 -49.34 32.43
N LEU A 435 -2.72 -48.74 33.38
CA LEU A 435 -2.08 -49.47 34.48
C LEU A 435 -3.06 -49.92 35.56
N ILE A 436 -4.14 -49.15 35.77
CA ILE A 436 -5.26 -49.50 36.64
C ILE A 436 -6.11 -50.61 36.01
N GLU A 437 -6.50 -50.47 34.73
CA GLU A 437 -7.29 -51.46 33.99
C GLU A 437 -6.53 -52.79 33.82
N THR A 438 -5.19 -52.76 33.75
CA THR A 438 -4.35 -53.98 33.75
C THR A 438 -4.04 -54.50 35.16
N ASN A 439 -4.60 -53.87 36.19
CA ASN A 439 -4.47 -54.22 37.61
C ASN A 439 -3.02 -54.38 38.09
N SER A 440 -2.09 -53.62 37.49
CA SER A 440 -0.65 -53.80 37.72
C SER A 440 -0.13 -52.80 38.75
N LEU A 441 -0.46 -53.02 40.03
CA LEU A 441 -0.10 -52.13 41.16
C LEU A 441 1.40 -51.77 41.19
N TYR A 442 2.28 -52.76 40.94
CA TYR A 442 3.72 -52.53 40.85
C TYR A 442 4.11 -51.55 39.74
N LYS A 443 3.54 -51.72 38.53
CA LYS A 443 3.83 -50.83 37.39
C LYS A 443 3.23 -49.45 37.60
N LEU A 444 2.05 -49.35 38.21
CA LEU A 444 1.42 -48.08 38.57
C LEU A 444 2.28 -47.31 39.58
N ASN A 445 2.65 -47.92 40.71
CA ASN A 445 3.48 -47.28 41.72
C ASN A 445 4.86 -46.87 41.16
N LYS A 446 5.48 -47.73 40.34
CA LYS A 446 6.74 -47.41 39.65
C LYS A 446 6.59 -46.24 38.68
N TYR A 447 5.49 -46.19 37.93
CA TYR A 447 5.21 -45.09 37.00
C TYR A 447 4.98 -43.78 37.74
N LEU A 448 4.15 -43.77 38.79
CA LEU A 448 3.86 -42.60 39.63
C LEU A 448 5.15 -42.05 40.27
N LYS A 449 5.99 -42.92 40.84
CA LYS A 449 7.29 -42.51 41.41
C LYS A 449 8.26 -41.98 40.36
N ASN A 450 8.43 -42.69 39.24
CA ASN A 450 9.38 -42.30 38.20
C ASN A 450 9.01 -40.98 37.50
N LYS A 451 7.72 -40.67 37.45
CA LYS A 451 7.21 -39.43 36.84
C LYS A 451 6.88 -38.35 37.88
N ASN A 452 7.12 -38.63 39.17
CA ASN A 452 6.78 -37.77 40.30
C ASN A 452 5.33 -37.26 40.23
N ILE A 453 4.38 -38.19 40.03
CA ILE A 453 2.96 -37.92 39.91
C ILE A 453 2.30 -38.26 41.25
N LEU A 454 1.67 -37.28 41.89
CA LEU A 454 0.77 -37.54 43.01
C LEU A 454 -0.63 -37.90 42.47
N LEU A 455 -1.31 -38.87 43.08
CA LEU A 455 -2.64 -39.30 42.59
C LEU A 455 -3.69 -38.19 42.67
N ASN A 456 -3.54 -37.25 43.59
CA ASN A 456 -4.37 -36.05 43.68
C ASN A 456 -3.97 -34.95 42.66
N GLU A 457 -2.82 -35.05 41.97
CA GLU A 457 -2.48 -34.19 40.81
C GLU A 457 -3.11 -34.69 39.51
N LEU A 458 -3.60 -35.93 39.49
CA LEU A 458 -4.43 -36.45 38.41
C LEU A 458 -5.90 -36.07 38.59
N PHE A 459 -6.24 -35.45 39.73
CA PHE A 459 -7.55 -34.91 40.00
C PHE A 459 -7.63 -33.49 39.42
N ASP A 460 -8.49 -33.30 38.43
CA ASP A 460 -9.01 -31.98 38.08
C ASP A 460 -10.54 -32.00 38.21
N GLU A 461 -11.17 -30.85 37.99
CA GLU A 461 -12.62 -30.70 38.02
C GLU A 461 -13.38 -31.64 37.03
N ASN A 462 -12.67 -32.29 36.10
CA ASN A 462 -13.21 -33.09 35.01
C ASN A 462 -12.87 -34.58 35.09
N PHE A 463 -11.82 -34.95 35.82
CA PHE A 463 -11.39 -36.34 35.98
C PHE A 463 -11.05 -36.63 37.44
N ASP A 464 -11.91 -37.43 38.07
CA ASP A 464 -11.68 -37.97 39.41
C ASP A 464 -11.29 -39.45 39.32
N ILE A 465 -10.05 -39.73 39.72
CA ILE A 465 -9.50 -41.09 39.72
C ILE A 465 -10.26 -42.04 40.66
N LEU A 466 -10.83 -41.53 41.76
CA LEU A 466 -11.63 -42.32 42.69
C LEU A 466 -12.96 -42.69 42.04
N ASN A 467 -13.69 -41.71 41.49
CA ASN A 467 -14.93 -41.98 40.77
C ASN A 467 -14.71 -42.92 39.58
N TYR A 468 -13.63 -42.72 38.81
CA TYR A 468 -13.28 -43.61 37.71
C TYR A 468 -13.05 -45.05 38.21
N CYS A 469 -12.30 -45.22 39.30
CA CYS A 469 -12.08 -46.53 39.91
C CYS A 469 -13.38 -47.15 40.42
N ASP A 470 -14.29 -46.35 40.98
CA ASP A 470 -15.60 -46.83 41.42
C ASP A 470 -16.46 -47.29 40.21
N THR A 471 -16.34 -46.64 39.04
CA THR A 471 -17.01 -47.12 37.81
C THR A 471 -16.45 -48.43 37.25
N LEU A 472 -15.20 -48.78 37.58
CA LEU A 472 -14.61 -50.07 37.22
C LEU A 472 -15.13 -51.19 38.12
N GLY A 473 -15.59 -50.88 39.34
CA GLY A 473 -16.16 -51.86 40.28
C GLY A 473 -15.22 -53.06 40.49
N ASP A 474 -15.74 -54.27 40.26
CA ASP A 474 -15.00 -55.52 40.41
C ASP A 474 -13.89 -55.75 39.36
N GLN A 475 -13.75 -54.85 38.37
CA GLN A 475 -12.69 -54.93 37.35
C GLN A 475 -11.30 -54.56 37.89
N ILE A 476 -11.22 -53.96 39.08
CA ILE A 476 -9.96 -53.63 39.79
C ILE A 476 -9.86 -54.39 41.10
N SER A 477 -8.64 -54.73 41.54
CA SER A 477 -8.46 -55.45 42.80
C SER A 477 -8.76 -54.55 44.00
N SER A 478 -9.18 -55.15 45.12
CA SER A 478 -9.35 -54.45 46.39
C SER A 478 -8.05 -53.79 46.86
N GLU A 479 -6.90 -54.39 46.56
CA GLU A 479 -5.57 -53.82 46.82
C GLU A 479 -5.33 -52.53 46.03
N MET A 480 -5.73 -52.48 44.75
CA MET A 480 -5.65 -51.29 43.92
C MET A 480 -6.57 -50.18 44.46
N SER A 481 -7.82 -50.51 44.83
CA SER A 481 -8.78 -49.54 45.39
C SER A 481 -8.30 -48.93 46.71
N ASN A 482 -7.80 -49.77 47.63
CA ASN A 482 -7.30 -49.33 48.94
C ASN A 482 -6.03 -48.47 48.82
N PHE A 483 -5.15 -48.83 47.88
CA PHE A 483 -3.96 -48.03 47.58
C PHE A 483 -4.34 -46.59 47.18
N ILE A 484 -5.38 -46.41 46.37
CA ILE A 484 -5.83 -45.08 45.91
C ILE A 484 -6.52 -44.30 47.05
N LYS A 485 -7.39 -44.94 47.85
CA LYS A 485 -8.14 -44.27 48.95
C LYS A 485 -7.25 -43.84 50.11
N SER A 486 -6.26 -44.65 50.49
CA SER A 486 -5.38 -44.37 51.64
C SER A 486 -4.47 -43.15 51.44
N HIS A 487 -4.17 -42.79 50.19
CA HIS A 487 -3.38 -41.61 49.88
C HIS A 487 -4.21 -40.29 49.93
N TYR A 488 -5.49 -40.32 50.33
CA TYR A 488 -6.46 -39.22 50.14
C TYR A 488 -6.99 -38.46 51.41
N ASN A 489 -7.07 -38.98 52.67
CA ASN A 489 -7.88 -38.38 53.78
C ASN A 489 -7.21 -38.20 55.19
N ASN A 490 -7.15 -37.03 55.86
CA ASN A 490 -6.66 -36.92 57.27
C ASN A 490 -7.14 -35.79 58.27
N THR A 491 -8.34 -35.11 58.19
CA THR A 491 -8.55 -33.75 58.81
C THR A 491 -10.03 -33.21 59.10
N SER A 492 -10.98 -33.98 59.65
CA SER A 492 -12.41 -33.92 59.18
C SER A 492 -13.55 -33.02 59.79
N ASN A 493 -13.61 -32.50 61.04
CA ASN A 493 -14.93 -32.05 61.61
C ASN A 493 -15.40 -30.57 61.47
N ILE A 494 -14.55 -29.56 61.58
CA ILE A 494 -14.92 -28.15 61.26
C ILE A 494 -15.47 -27.96 59.83
N PRO A 495 -14.94 -28.69 58.83
CA PRO A 495 -15.51 -28.78 57.49
C PRO A 495 -17.01 -28.98 57.43
N ASP A 496 -17.49 -29.92 58.25
CA ASP A 496 -18.86 -30.38 58.20
C ASP A 496 -19.79 -29.35 58.86
N LEU A 497 -19.32 -28.63 59.89
CA LEU A 497 -20.07 -27.52 60.48
C LEU A 497 -20.23 -26.33 59.52
N ILE A 498 -19.18 -26.02 58.75
CA ILE A 498 -19.28 -25.02 57.68
C ILE A 498 -20.26 -25.52 56.61
N LYS A 499 -20.12 -26.76 56.12
CA LYS A 499 -21.02 -27.36 55.12
C LYS A 499 -22.49 -27.42 55.55
N ASN A 500 -22.77 -27.59 56.84
CA ASN A 500 -24.13 -27.67 57.37
C ASN A 500 -24.87 -26.32 57.35
N ASN A 501 -24.19 -25.24 56.98
CA ASN A 501 -24.75 -23.90 56.81
C ASN A 501 -25.52 -23.37 58.04
N ASN A 502 -25.09 -23.78 59.24
CA ASN A 502 -25.72 -23.39 60.48
C ASN A 502 -24.81 -22.41 61.23
N LEU A 503 -24.96 -21.11 60.93
CA LEU A 503 -24.14 -20.06 61.54
C LEU A 503 -24.18 -20.12 63.06
N ASN A 504 -25.36 -20.29 63.68
CA ASN A 504 -25.50 -20.34 65.13
C ASN A 504 -24.69 -21.48 65.75
N GLU A 505 -24.64 -22.65 65.11
CA GLU A 505 -23.91 -23.82 65.60
C GLU A 505 -22.40 -23.68 65.35
N LEU A 506 -22.00 -23.13 64.20
CA LEU A 506 -20.61 -22.78 63.91
C LEU A 506 -20.09 -21.71 64.89
N GLU A 507 -20.85 -20.63 65.11
CA GLU A 507 -20.57 -19.59 66.09
C GLU A 507 -20.43 -20.18 67.49
N THR A 508 -21.41 -20.98 67.91
CA THR A 508 -21.40 -21.63 69.23
C THR A 508 -20.16 -22.52 69.36
N TYR A 509 -19.82 -23.32 68.35
CA TYR A 509 -18.67 -24.20 68.36
C TYR A 509 -17.34 -23.43 68.37
N VAL A 510 -17.20 -22.40 67.54
CA VAL A 510 -15.99 -21.58 67.41
C VAL A 510 -15.78 -20.73 68.67
N ASN A 511 -16.83 -20.09 69.18
CA ASN A 511 -16.79 -19.24 70.37
C ASN A 511 -16.57 -20.05 71.65
N ASN A 512 -17.29 -21.18 71.85
CA ASN A 512 -17.13 -22.02 73.05
C ASN A 512 -15.73 -22.63 73.14
N ASN A 513 -15.08 -22.89 72.01
CA ASN A 513 -13.74 -23.47 71.97
C ASN A 513 -12.63 -22.42 71.80
N SER A 514 -12.97 -21.11 71.81
CA SER A 514 -12.02 -19.99 71.61
C SER A 514 -11.12 -20.20 70.38
N ILE A 515 -11.73 -20.71 69.31
CA ILE A 515 -11.03 -21.08 68.08
C ILE A 515 -10.91 -19.82 67.22
N TYR A 516 -9.68 -19.44 66.91
CA TYR A 516 -9.41 -18.59 65.75
C TYR A 516 -9.16 -19.50 64.56
N PHE A 517 -9.80 -19.23 63.43
CA PHE A 517 -9.62 -20.02 62.21
C PHE A 517 -8.16 -20.05 61.74
N GLU A 518 -7.34 -19.07 62.14
CA GLU A 518 -5.87 -19.07 62.01
C GLU A 518 -5.20 -20.36 62.53
N LYS A 519 -5.78 -21.01 63.55
CA LYS A 519 -5.20 -22.19 64.21
C LYS A 519 -5.63 -23.54 63.59
N LEU A 520 -6.47 -23.54 62.54
CA LEU A 520 -7.15 -24.73 62.02
C LEU A 520 -6.62 -25.25 60.67
N TYR A 521 -5.31 -25.20 60.45
CA TYR A 521 -4.74 -25.69 59.18
C TYR A 521 -4.89 -27.22 59.04
N ASN A 522 -5.78 -27.69 58.17
CA ASN A 522 -6.18 -29.10 58.11
C ASN A 522 -6.33 -29.61 56.63
N LYS A 523 -5.50 -30.59 56.21
CA LYS A 523 -5.38 -31.32 54.91
C LYS A 523 -6.64 -31.92 54.23
N THR A 524 -7.81 -32.05 54.86
CA THR A 524 -9.11 -32.46 54.24
C THR A 524 -10.03 -31.27 53.98
N PHE A 525 -9.65 -30.07 54.39
CA PHE A 525 -10.38 -28.84 54.09
C PHE A 525 -9.47 -27.71 53.61
N GLY A 526 -8.20 -28.00 53.32
CA GLY A 526 -7.23 -26.98 52.92
C GLY A 526 -7.14 -25.83 53.92
N ASP A 527 -6.74 -24.66 53.42
CA ASP A 527 -6.97 -23.41 54.12
C ASP A 527 -8.48 -23.25 54.32
N ILE A 528 -8.95 -23.19 55.56
CA ILE A 528 -10.38 -23.09 55.88
C ILE A 528 -11.05 -21.91 55.18
N ILE A 529 -10.27 -20.88 54.88
CA ILE A 529 -10.64 -19.73 54.06
C ILE A 529 -11.02 -20.16 52.63
N ASP A 530 -10.21 -21.02 51.97
CA ASP A 530 -10.48 -21.52 50.62
C ASP A 530 -11.73 -22.39 50.58
N SER A 531 -11.89 -23.28 51.55
CA SER A 531 -13.01 -24.23 51.54
C SER A 531 -14.32 -23.57 51.92
N THR A 532 -14.30 -22.61 52.85
CA THR A 532 -15.48 -21.78 53.13
C THR A 532 -15.87 -20.99 51.88
N TYR A 533 -14.88 -20.40 51.20
CA TYR A 533 -15.14 -19.66 49.98
C TYR A 533 -15.69 -20.54 48.84
N SER A 534 -15.16 -21.75 48.65
CA SER A 534 -15.70 -22.73 47.69
C SER A 534 -17.16 -23.05 47.99
N LEU A 535 -17.48 -23.32 49.26
CA LEU A 535 -18.85 -23.63 49.68
C LEU A 535 -19.79 -22.43 49.49
N TYR A 536 -19.30 -21.21 49.68
CA TYR A 536 -20.08 -19.99 49.44
C TYR A 536 -20.39 -19.79 47.97
N ASN A 537 -19.39 -19.93 47.08
CA ASN A 537 -19.60 -19.86 45.64
C ASN A 537 -20.56 -20.95 45.13
N GLU A 538 -20.57 -22.12 45.78
CA GLU A 538 -21.53 -23.20 45.50
C GLU A 538 -22.92 -22.94 46.10
N ASN A 539 -23.14 -21.79 46.76
CA ASN A 539 -24.34 -21.45 47.54
C ASN A 539 -24.71 -22.50 48.60
N LYS A 540 -23.75 -23.34 49.00
CA LYS A 540 -23.92 -24.34 50.07
C LYS A 540 -23.87 -23.71 51.44
N ILE A 541 -23.24 -22.55 51.53
CA ILE A 541 -23.30 -21.69 52.71
C ILE A 541 -23.78 -20.29 52.33
N ASN A 542 -24.44 -19.61 53.25
CA ASN A 542 -24.85 -18.23 53.05
C ASN A 542 -23.65 -17.28 53.23
N ILE A 543 -23.84 -16.02 52.84
CA ILE A 543 -22.81 -14.98 52.99
C ILE A 543 -22.46 -14.74 54.46
N ASP A 544 -23.40 -14.96 55.38
CA ASP A 544 -23.20 -14.71 56.80
C ASP A 544 -22.15 -15.68 57.39
N ILE A 545 -22.09 -16.92 56.94
CA ILE A 545 -21.02 -17.86 57.32
C ILE A 545 -19.68 -17.45 56.72
N LEU A 546 -19.64 -17.01 55.45
CA LEU A 546 -18.41 -16.53 54.85
C LEU A 546 -17.90 -15.28 55.60
N ASP A 547 -18.77 -14.32 55.85
CA ASP A 547 -18.47 -13.11 56.62
C ASP A 547 -18.00 -13.46 58.03
N PHE A 548 -18.67 -14.39 58.71
CA PHE A 548 -18.26 -14.87 60.02
C PHE A 548 -16.86 -15.49 60.01
N VAL A 549 -16.56 -16.38 59.06
CA VAL A 549 -15.25 -17.03 58.93
C VAL A 549 -14.14 -16.02 58.59
N LEU A 550 -14.39 -15.06 57.71
CA LEU A 550 -13.42 -14.02 57.33
C LEU A 550 -13.17 -13.02 58.49
N THR A 551 -14.23 -12.60 59.19
CA THR A 551 -14.15 -11.65 60.31
C THR A 551 -13.51 -12.29 61.55
N HIS A 552 -13.85 -13.55 61.86
CA HIS A 552 -13.33 -14.28 63.03
C HIS A 552 -12.03 -15.05 62.75
N PHE A 553 -11.35 -14.75 61.65
CA PHE A 553 -10.03 -15.33 61.37
C PHE A 553 -9.03 -15.01 62.48
N ASN A 554 -8.89 -13.71 62.82
CA ASN A 554 -8.30 -13.24 64.07
C ASN A 554 -8.79 -11.83 64.44
N LYS A 555 -8.27 -11.28 65.54
CA LYS A 555 -8.68 -9.95 66.03
C LYS A 555 -8.44 -8.83 65.01
N TYR A 556 -7.33 -8.87 64.27
CA TYR A 556 -6.96 -7.80 63.36
C TYR A 556 -7.81 -7.77 62.09
N THR A 557 -8.24 -8.93 61.57
CA THR A 557 -9.18 -8.98 60.44
C THR A 557 -10.51 -8.38 60.83
N ASN A 558 -11.03 -8.75 62.00
CA ASN A 558 -12.29 -8.22 62.50
C ASN A 558 -12.31 -6.68 62.57
N ASP A 559 -11.26 -6.10 63.15
CA ASP A 559 -11.14 -4.64 63.29
C ASP A 559 -11.06 -3.96 61.90
N ILE A 560 -10.27 -4.49 60.97
CA ILE A 560 -10.16 -3.95 59.60
C ILE A 560 -11.49 -4.05 58.84
N PHE A 561 -12.17 -5.19 58.90
CA PHE A 561 -13.50 -5.37 58.30
C PHE A 561 -14.52 -4.38 58.85
N THR A 562 -14.47 -4.09 60.15
CA THR A 562 -15.34 -3.11 60.80
C THR A 562 -15.14 -1.71 60.22
N PHE A 563 -13.88 -1.28 60.04
CA PHE A 563 -13.59 0.01 59.40
C PHE A 563 -13.98 0.03 57.92
N MET A 564 -13.77 -1.07 57.19
CA MET A 564 -14.14 -1.19 55.78
C MET A 564 -15.66 -1.08 55.57
N LYS A 565 -16.47 -1.77 56.37
CA LYS A 565 -17.95 -1.73 56.32
C LYS A 565 -18.51 -0.36 56.70
N ASN A 566 -17.84 0.37 57.59
CA ASN A 566 -18.24 1.72 58.00
C ASN A 566 -17.87 2.81 56.98
N GLY A 567 -17.06 2.49 55.95
CA GLY A 567 -16.59 3.46 54.96
C GLY A 567 -15.63 4.52 55.51
N ASP A 568 -15.08 4.35 56.72
CA ASP A 568 -14.21 5.33 57.36
C ASP A 568 -12.75 5.16 56.90
N PHE A 569 -12.47 5.63 55.69
CA PHE A 569 -11.15 5.54 55.07
C PHE A 569 -10.03 6.16 55.92
N PRO A 570 -10.20 7.34 56.55
CA PRO A 570 -9.20 7.89 57.47
C PRO A 570 -8.90 7.00 58.68
N GLN A 571 -9.92 6.47 59.37
CA GLN A 571 -9.71 5.58 60.51
C GLN A 571 -9.09 4.25 60.09
N LEU A 572 -9.53 3.66 58.98
CA LEU A 572 -8.93 2.46 58.42
C LEU A 572 -7.43 2.66 58.14
N LYS A 573 -7.08 3.77 57.48
CA LYS A 573 -5.69 4.12 57.18
C LYS A 573 -4.89 4.25 58.48
N ASN A 574 -5.39 5.00 59.47
CA ASN A 574 -4.72 5.20 60.75
C ASN A 574 -4.56 3.87 61.52
N TYR A 575 -5.61 3.05 61.61
CA TYR A 575 -5.56 1.75 62.28
C TYR A 575 -4.52 0.81 61.67
N ILE A 576 -4.47 0.74 60.33
CA ILE A 576 -3.47 -0.04 59.60
C ILE A 576 -2.05 0.47 59.90
N TYR A 577 -1.85 1.79 59.95
CA TYR A 577 -0.56 2.39 60.29
C TYR A 577 -0.13 2.12 61.74
N ASP A 578 -1.05 2.27 62.69
CA ASP A 578 -0.80 2.08 64.12
C ASP A 578 -0.50 0.61 64.45
N ASN A 579 -1.15 -0.33 63.74
CA ASN A 579 -0.97 -1.77 63.95
C ASN A 579 0.04 -2.42 62.99
N ARG A 580 0.79 -1.64 62.21
CA ARG A 580 1.70 -2.14 61.15
C ARG A 580 2.62 -3.28 61.57
N LYS A 581 3.16 -3.25 62.80
CA LYS A 581 4.12 -4.25 63.30
C LYS A 581 3.46 -5.63 63.48
N SER A 582 2.20 -5.65 63.90
CA SER A 582 1.45 -6.88 64.11
C SER A 582 0.87 -7.41 62.79
N LEU A 583 0.31 -6.49 61.99
CA LEU A 583 -0.25 -6.79 60.67
C LEU A 583 0.79 -7.43 59.74
N ASN A 584 2.01 -6.86 59.70
CA ASN A 584 3.09 -7.35 58.83
C ASN A 584 3.55 -8.79 59.08
N LYS A 585 3.22 -9.40 60.24
CA LYS A 585 3.58 -10.78 60.53
C LYS A 585 2.75 -11.82 59.75
N GLN A 586 1.57 -11.45 59.27
CA GLN A 586 0.61 -12.37 58.63
C GLN A 586 0.08 -11.87 57.28
N ASN A 587 0.82 -10.97 56.61
CA ASN A 587 0.36 -10.28 55.40
C ASN A 587 -0.19 -11.20 54.29
N LYS A 588 0.39 -12.40 54.07
CA LYS A 588 -0.13 -13.34 53.06
C LYS A 588 -1.53 -13.86 53.38
N GLN A 589 -1.81 -14.15 54.65
CA GLN A 589 -3.14 -14.58 55.09
C GLN A 589 -4.13 -13.42 55.02
N TYR A 590 -3.73 -12.23 55.46
CA TYR A 590 -4.57 -11.04 55.38
C TYR A 590 -4.92 -10.66 53.94
N TYR A 591 -3.95 -10.68 53.02
CA TYR A 591 -4.22 -10.45 51.61
C TYR A 591 -5.28 -11.40 51.07
N LYS A 592 -5.17 -12.70 51.40
CA LYS A 592 -6.14 -13.72 50.99
C LYS A 592 -7.54 -13.47 51.56
N ILE A 593 -7.62 -13.16 52.86
CA ILE A 593 -8.88 -12.87 53.56
C ILE A 593 -9.57 -11.65 52.98
N PHE A 594 -8.82 -10.57 52.76
CA PHE A 594 -9.38 -9.36 52.16
C PHE A 594 -9.67 -9.55 50.67
N LYS A 595 -8.96 -10.40 49.92
CA LYS A 595 -9.33 -10.71 48.52
C LYS A 595 -10.73 -11.32 48.47
N LEU A 596 -11.07 -12.15 49.45
CA LEU A 596 -12.38 -12.77 49.56
C LEU A 596 -13.46 -11.85 50.15
N SER A 597 -13.07 -10.71 50.71
CA SER A 597 -14.04 -9.69 51.13
C SER A 597 -14.71 -8.95 49.99
N SER A 598 -14.20 -9.07 48.76
CA SER A 598 -14.83 -8.50 47.55
C SER A 598 -16.26 -8.98 47.31
N TYR A 599 -16.67 -10.08 47.94
CA TYR A 599 -18.01 -10.66 47.84
C TYR A 599 -19.01 -10.08 48.85
N LEU A 600 -18.56 -9.25 49.79
CA LEU A 600 -19.41 -8.60 50.77
C LEU A 600 -20.01 -7.33 50.16
N LYS A 601 -21.33 -7.17 50.24
CA LYS A 601 -22.09 -6.11 49.55
C LYS A 601 -21.86 -4.69 50.07
N ASP A 602 -21.12 -4.55 51.17
CA ASP A 602 -21.05 -3.30 51.94
C ASP A 602 -19.64 -2.67 51.94
N ILE A 603 -18.73 -3.14 51.08
CA ILE A 603 -17.36 -2.63 51.00
C ILE A 603 -17.16 -1.85 49.70
N GLN A 604 -16.75 -0.59 49.81
CA GLN A 604 -16.40 0.23 48.65
C GLN A 604 -15.15 -0.31 47.94
N PRO A 605 -15.15 -0.44 46.59
CA PRO A 605 -14.00 -0.97 45.84
C PRO A 605 -12.69 -0.22 46.07
N GLU A 606 -12.73 1.11 46.27
CA GLU A 606 -11.49 1.88 46.54
C GLU A 606 -10.86 1.52 47.88
N ILE A 607 -11.71 1.29 48.89
CA ILE A 607 -11.30 0.88 50.24
C ILE A 607 -10.69 -0.52 50.19
N LEU A 608 -11.34 -1.44 49.46
CA LEU A 608 -10.85 -2.79 49.25
C LEU A 608 -9.49 -2.82 48.56
N ASN A 609 -9.34 -2.07 47.46
CA ASN A 609 -8.08 -1.99 46.72
C ASN A 609 -6.94 -1.41 47.58
N PHE A 610 -7.24 -0.40 48.41
CA PHE A 610 -6.26 0.12 49.36
C PHE A 610 -5.78 -0.96 50.35
N VAL A 611 -6.70 -1.74 50.92
CA VAL A 611 -6.38 -2.81 51.87
C VAL A 611 -5.59 -3.93 51.19
N LEU A 612 -5.99 -4.38 50.00
CA LEU A 612 -5.29 -5.40 49.22
C LEU A 612 -3.86 -4.95 48.88
N ASN A 613 -3.70 -3.74 48.37
CA ASN A 613 -2.39 -3.19 48.03
C ASN A 613 -1.49 -3.01 49.26
N TYR A 614 -2.06 -2.74 50.44
CA TYR A 614 -1.28 -2.65 51.67
C TYR A 614 -0.71 -4.01 52.11
N PHE A 615 -1.55 -5.05 52.07
CA PHE A 615 -1.21 -6.40 52.55
C PHE A 615 -0.41 -7.23 51.55
N ASP A 616 -0.42 -6.86 50.26
CA ASP A 616 0.56 -7.39 49.32
C ASP A 616 1.93 -6.74 49.60
N GLN A 617 2.78 -7.46 50.33
CA GLN A 617 4.12 -7.02 50.72
C GLN A 617 4.97 -6.63 49.51
N THR A 618 4.79 -7.33 48.40
CA THR A 618 5.58 -7.14 47.20
C THR A 618 5.12 -5.87 46.47
N ILE A 619 3.81 -5.71 46.23
CA ILE A 619 3.22 -4.53 45.61
C ILE A 619 3.56 -3.28 46.44
N ASN A 620 3.29 -3.29 47.74
CA ASN A 620 3.50 -2.13 48.62
C ASN A 620 4.98 -1.72 48.68
N TYR A 621 5.89 -2.70 48.72
CA TYR A 621 7.33 -2.43 48.70
C TYR A 621 7.75 -1.72 47.40
N VAL A 622 7.26 -2.21 46.25
CA VAL A 622 7.57 -1.62 44.95
C VAL A 622 6.92 -0.24 44.78
N ILE A 623 5.66 -0.07 45.18
CA ILE A 623 4.97 1.23 45.19
C ILE A 623 5.75 2.26 46.00
N LYS A 624 6.23 1.90 47.20
CA LYS A 624 7.03 2.82 48.03
C LYS A 624 8.34 3.22 47.35
N MET A 625 9.03 2.29 46.69
CA MET A 625 10.24 2.63 45.92
C MET A 625 9.91 3.61 44.78
N MET A 626 8.81 3.38 44.06
CA MET A 626 8.37 4.24 42.96
C MET A 626 7.98 5.64 43.44
N GLN A 627 7.15 5.74 44.50
CA GLN A 627 6.68 7.01 45.07
C GLN A 627 7.80 7.81 45.73
N ASN A 628 8.75 7.15 46.38
CA ASN A 628 9.92 7.81 46.97
C ASN A 628 10.99 8.20 45.93
N THR A 629 10.77 7.92 44.64
CA THR A 629 11.75 8.09 43.56
C THR A 629 13.08 7.37 43.81
N ASP A 630 13.03 6.26 44.55
CA ASP A 630 14.19 5.45 44.93
C ASP A 630 14.61 4.54 43.77
N PHE A 631 15.20 5.17 42.75
CA PHE A 631 15.61 4.50 41.52
C PHE A 631 16.63 3.39 41.79
N HIS A 632 17.52 3.56 42.77
CA HIS A 632 18.55 2.57 43.08
C HIS A 632 17.97 1.27 43.62
N ASN A 633 17.07 1.35 44.61
CA ASN A 633 16.43 0.16 45.15
C ASN A 633 15.45 -0.46 44.15
N LEU A 634 14.71 0.36 43.39
CA LEU A 634 13.84 -0.15 42.34
C LEU A 634 14.65 -0.92 41.29
N TRP A 635 15.75 -0.36 40.80
CA TRP A 635 16.64 -1.03 39.85
C TRP A 635 17.24 -2.33 40.42
N GLY A 636 17.64 -2.31 41.69
CA GLY A 636 18.10 -3.52 42.39
C GLY A 636 17.04 -4.61 42.51
N TYR A 637 15.77 -4.21 42.66
CA TYR A 637 14.62 -5.12 42.69
C TYR A 637 14.35 -5.72 41.30
N THR A 638 14.28 -4.90 40.25
CA THR A 638 13.98 -5.34 38.87
C THR A 638 15.04 -6.27 38.28
N LYS A 639 16.26 -6.26 38.84
CA LYS A 639 17.31 -7.23 38.49
C LYS A 639 17.12 -8.61 39.10
N LYS A 640 16.39 -8.71 40.20
CA LYS A 640 16.19 -9.95 40.96
C LYS A 640 14.80 -10.54 40.73
N HIS A 641 13.84 -9.71 40.33
CA HIS A 641 12.43 -10.05 40.24
C HIS A 641 11.84 -9.47 38.96
N GLU A 642 10.98 -10.25 38.31
CA GLU A 642 10.22 -9.80 37.15
C GLU A 642 9.09 -8.88 37.62
N ILE A 643 9.03 -7.65 37.08
CA ILE A 643 8.04 -6.65 37.50
C ILE A 643 6.62 -7.15 37.24
N LYS A 644 6.40 -7.85 36.13
CA LYS A 644 5.10 -8.43 35.76
C LYS A 644 4.52 -9.35 36.83
N GLN A 645 5.33 -9.94 37.70
CA GLN A 645 4.85 -10.77 38.81
C GLN A 645 4.15 -9.96 39.91
N ILE A 646 4.23 -8.63 39.86
CA ILE A 646 3.54 -7.71 40.76
C ILE A 646 2.08 -7.51 40.29
N ASP A 647 1.80 -7.72 39.01
CA ASP A 647 0.44 -7.59 38.49
C ASP A 647 -0.48 -8.67 39.06
N SER A 648 -1.71 -8.28 39.36
CA SER A 648 -2.79 -9.13 39.84
C SER A 648 -4.12 -8.71 39.20
N ASP A 649 -5.18 -9.49 39.42
CA ASP A 649 -6.53 -9.18 38.92
C ASP A 649 -7.02 -7.78 39.37
N THR A 650 -6.47 -7.26 40.47
CA THR A 650 -6.87 -5.99 41.10
C THR A 650 -5.81 -4.90 41.02
N PHE A 651 -4.64 -5.20 40.44
CA PHE A 651 -3.52 -4.26 40.38
C PHE A 651 -2.68 -4.47 39.12
N ASN A 652 -2.57 -3.43 38.30
CA ASN A 652 -1.64 -3.40 37.18
C ASN A 652 -0.60 -2.30 37.41
N ILE A 653 0.68 -2.67 37.49
CA ILE A 653 1.75 -1.72 37.82
C ILE A 653 1.98 -0.68 36.72
N ILE A 654 1.70 -1.02 35.46
CA ILE A 654 1.81 -0.07 34.36
C ILE A 654 0.68 0.96 34.45
N GLU A 655 -0.56 0.52 34.68
CA GLU A 655 -1.70 1.43 34.89
C GLU A 655 -1.48 2.33 36.11
N PHE A 656 -0.97 1.77 37.21
CA PHE A 656 -0.58 2.53 38.40
C PHE A 656 0.48 3.61 38.08
N CYS A 657 1.48 3.27 37.27
CA CYS A 657 2.51 4.23 36.86
C CYS A 657 1.98 5.32 35.94
N ILE A 658 1.02 5.00 35.06
CA ILE A 658 0.50 5.94 34.07
C ILE A 658 -0.46 6.93 34.72
N ASP A 659 -1.27 6.50 35.70
CA ASP A 659 -2.19 7.37 36.44
C ASP A 659 -1.46 8.58 37.07
N GLU A 660 -1.90 9.77 36.69
CA GLU A 660 -1.31 11.05 37.13
C GLU A 660 -1.46 11.29 38.64
N ASN A 661 -2.48 10.69 39.27
CA ASN A 661 -2.77 10.84 40.70
C ASN A 661 -1.72 10.18 41.60
N ASN A 662 -0.97 9.20 41.08
CA ASN A 662 0.04 8.48 41.86
C ASN A 662 1.38 9.23 41.96
N HIS A 663 1.52 10.37 41.27
CA HIS A 663 2.70 11.24 41.30
C HIS A 663 4.04 10.52 41.02
N ILE A 664 4.04 9.53 40.13
CA ILE A 664 5.23 8.78 39.74
C ILE A 664 6.08 9.58 38.75
N SER A 665 7.37 9.73 39.04
CA SER A 665 8.29 10.49 38.16
C SER A 665 8.46 9.82 36.78
N PRO A 666 8.63 10.59 35.68
CA PRO A 666 8.78 10.02 34.34
C PRO A 666 9.91 8.99 34.22
N GLY A 667 11.05 9.20 34.89
CA GLY A 667 12.17 8.26 34.88
C GLY A 667 11.81 6.89 35.48
N ILE A 668 10.99 6.87 36.55
CA ILE A 668 10.46 5.63 37.12
C ILE A 668 9.45 4.98 36.17
N LYS A 669 8.54 5.77 35.56
CA LYS A 669 7.56 5.25 34.58
C LYS A 669 8.27 4.52 33.43
N TYR A 670 9.27 5.16 32.82
CA TYR A 670 10.06 4.55 31.76
C TYR A 670 10.79 3.29 32.23
N HIS A 671 11.37 3.30 33.43
CA HIS A 671 12.03 2.12 33.99
C HIS A 671 11.08 0.93 34.15
N ILE A 672 9.90 1.15 34.75
CA ILE A 672 8.89 0.09 34.93
C ILE A 672 8.42 -0.46 33.59
N ILE A 673 8.10 0.40 32.62
CA ILE A 673 7.61 -0.01 31.29
C ILE A 673 8.67 -0.84 30.55
N ASN A 674 9.93 -0.40 30.57
CA ASN A 674 11.03 -1.05 29.86
C ASN A 674 11.47 -2.38 30.52
N HIS A 675 11.26 -2.52 31.82
CA HIS A 675 11.67 -3.70 32.61
C HIS A 675 10.48 -4.54 33.07
N TYR A 676 9.32 -4.39 32.42
CA TYR A 676 8.08 -5.04 32.84
C TYR A 676 8.20 -6.57 32.86
N ASP A 677 8.74 -7.17 31.81
CA ASP A 677 9.10 -8.60 31.78
C ASP A 677 10.62 -8.80 31.65
N ASN A 678 11.10 -9.95 32.12
CA ASN A 678 12.55 -10.23 32.16
C ASN A 678 13.17 -10.24 30.76
N THR A 679 12.42 -10.71 29.75
CA THR A 679 12.92 -10.83 28.39
C THR A 679 13.11 -9.45 27.77
N LYS A 680 12.12 -8.56 27.92
CA LYS A 680 12.18 -7.16 27.51
C LYS A 680 13.29 -6.43 28.26
N SER A 681 13.37 -6.61 29.58
CA SER A 681 14.42 -6.04 30.43
C SER A 681 15.83 -6.36 29.90
N GLU A 682 16.13 -7.64 29.68
CA GLU A 682 17.45 -8.07 29.19
C GLU A 682 17.76 -7.49 27.80
N ILE A 683 16.78 -7.48 26.89
CA ILE A 683 16.94 -6.91 25.54
C ILE A 683 17.19 -5.40 25.61
N VAL A 684 16.42 -4.66 26.41
CA VAL A 684 16.61 -3.22 26.60
C VAL A 684 17.97 -2.93 27.21
N GLU A 685 18.46 -3.73 28.15
CA GLU A 685 19.82 -3.58 28.69
C GLU A 685 20.90 -3.76 27.61
N PHE A 686 20.79 -4.78 26.76
CA PHE A 686 21.74 -4.94 25.65
C PHE A 686 21.69 -3.78 24.65
N ILE A 687 20.48 -3.27 24.35
CA ILE A 687 20.28 -2.10 23.48
C ILE A 687 20.94 -0.87 24.08
N HIS A 688 20.64 -0.57 25.34
CA HIS A 688 21.17 0.58 26.07
C HIS A 688 22.70 0.55 26.16
N MET A 689 23.28 -0.64 26.37
CA MET A 689 24.73 -0.84 26.40
C MET A 689 25.36 -0.95 24.99
N ASN A 690 24.58 -0.86 23.91
CA ASN A 690 25.02 -1.02 22.52
C ASN A 690 25.73 -2.36 22.23
N LYS A 691 25.33 -3.44 22.92
CA LYS A 691 25.91 -4.79 22.84
C LYS A 691 25.26 -5.64 21.75
N ILE A 692 25.49 -5.29 20.48
CA ILE A 692 24.85 -5.93 19.32
C ILE A 692 25.13 -7.43 19.26
N TYR A 693 26.37 -7.85 19.54
CA TYR A 693 26.75 -9.27 19.46
C TYR A 693 26.00 -10.11 20.50
N GLU A 694 25.97 -9.65 21.76
CA GLU A 694 25.28 -10.33 22.86
C GLU A 694 23.78 -10.35 22.64
N LEU A 695 23.19 -9.23 22.19
CA LEU A 695 21.78 -9.16 21.80
C LEU A 695 21.46 -10.21 20.74
N LYS A 696 22.24 -10.27 19.66
CA LYS A 696 22.06 -11.22 18.57
C LYS A 696 22.13 -12.68 19.04
N GLN A 697 23.07 -13.02 19.93
CA GLN A 697 23.14 -14.36 20.51
C GLN A 697 21.93 -14.66 21.39
N HIS A 698 21.49 -13.70 22.19
CA HIS A 698 20.33 -13.82 23.07
C HIS A 698 19.04 -14.05 22.27
N LEU A 699 18.78 -13.25 21.22
CA LEU A 699 17.62 -13.39 20.34
C LEU A 699 17.56 -14.78 19.70
N ARG A 700 18.70 -15.29 19.20
CA ARG A 700 18.80 -16.63 18.59
C ARG A 700 18.57 -17.75 19.60
N LYS A 701 19.22 -17.67 20.76
CA LYS A 701 19.14 -18.71 21.80
C LYS A 701 17.71 -18.90 22.30
N ASN A 702 16.97 -17.82 22.44
CA ASN A 702 15.63 -17.81 23.02
C ASN A 702 14.51 -17.72 21.96
N ASN A 703 14.85 -17.69 20.66
CA ASN A 703 13.90 -17.53 19.55
C ASN A 703 12.97 -16.32 19.72
N ILE A 704 13.53 -15.19 20.15
CA ILE A 704 12.80 -13.96 20.43
C ILE A 704 12.73 -13.11 19.17
N GLU A 705 11.53 -12.63 18.87
CA GLU A 705 11.26 -11.69 17.79
C GLU A 705 11.05 -10.30 18.38
N LEU A 706 11.80 -9.30 17.93
CA LEU A 706 11.81 -7.97 18.57
C LEU A 706 10.42 -7.30 18.51
N CYS A 707 9.65 -7.51 17.44
CA CYS A 707 8.30 -6.95 17.33
C CYS A 707 7.33 -7.46 18.41
N LYS A 708 7.59 -8.62 19.02
CA LYS A 708 6.76 -9.16 20.12
C LYS A 708 7.01 -8.45 21.45
N LEU A 709 8.02 -7.60 21.53
CA LEU A 709 8.24 -6.74 22.69
C LEU A 709 7.33 -5.51 22.68
N ASN A 710 6.79 -5.15 21.51
CA ASN A 710 5.93 -3.99 21.37
C ASN A 710 4.54 -4.26 21.97
N ASP A 711 4.01 -3.27 22.67
CA ASP A 711 2.67 -3.25 23.25
C ASP A 711 2.10 -1.82 23.24
N LYS A 712 0.94 -1.59 23.85
CA LYS A 712 0.31 -0.26 23.89
C LYS A 712 1.11 0.81 24.66
N TYR A 713 2.16 0.42 25.40
CA TYR A 713 2.97 1.29 26.25
C TYR A 713 4.44 1.33 25.87
N PHE A 714 4.91 0.38 25.07
CA PHE A 714 6.29 0.26 24.65
C PHE A 714 6.40 -0.07 23.17
N ASP A 715 7.16 0.73 22.43
CA ASP A 715 7.62 0.42 21.09
C ASP A 715 9.16 0.43 21.08
N ILE A 716 9.77 -0.68 20.67
CA ILE A 716 11.22 -0.83 20.71
C ILE A 716 11.95 0.10 19.71
N ILE A 717 11.33 0.42 18.57
CA ILE A 717 11.88 1.32 17.57
C ILE A 717 11.80 2.76 18.10
N GLU A 718 10.65 3.16 18.64
CA GLU A 718 10.48 4.47 19.28
C GLU A 718 11.44 4.64 20.47
N TYR A 719 11.60 3.61 21.30
CA TYR A 719 12.58 3.59 22.38
C TYR A 719 14.00 3.82 21.87
N CYS A 720 14.40 3.11 20.81
CA CYS A 720 15.73 3.27 20.22
C CYS A 720 15.93 4.66 19.62
N ASP A 721 14.93 5.20 18.92
CA ASP A 721 15.02 6.49 18.24
C ASP A 721 15.01 7.68 19.23
N SER A 722 14.24 7.58 20.32
CA SER A 722 14.15 8.60 21.38
C SER A 722 15.31 8.56 22.37
N ASN A 723 15.96 7.40 22.57
CA ASN A 723 17.03 7.26 23.55
C ASN A 723 18.40 7.63 22.98
N ARG A 724 18.90 8.81 23.37
CA ARG A 724 20.23 9.33 22.98
C ARG A 724 21.43 8.43 23.30
N HIS A 725 21.28 7.44 24.19
CA HIS A 725 22.35 6.50 24.53
C HIS A 725 22.46 5.34 23.53
N VAL A 726 21.42 5.11 22.72
CA VAL A 726 21.41 4.10 21.66
C VAL A 726 22.04 4.70 20.41
N ASN A 727 23.15 4.12 19.96
CA ASN A 727 23.87 4.62 18.80
C ASN A 727 23.21 4.17 17.47
N GLU A 728 23.54 4.85 16.38
CA GLU A 728 22.96 4.57 15.06
C GLU A 728 23.17 3.13 14.57
N LYS A 729 24.27 2.48 14.94
CA LYS A 729 24.50 1.06 14.57
C LYS A 729 23.50 0.14 15.26
N MET A 730 23.20 0.38 16.53
CA MET A 730 22.19 -0.37 17.27
C MET A 730 20.80 -0.09 16.72
N LYS A 731 20.45 1.18 16.43
CA LYS A 731 19.15 1.52 15.80
C LYS A 731 18.93 0.78 14.49
N LYS A 732 19.93 0.80 13.60
CA LYS A 732 19.90 0.06 12.32
C LYS A 732 19.80 -1.45 12.52
N PHE A 733 20.49 -1.99 13.52
CA PHE A 733 20.38 -3.41 13.87
C PHE A 733 18.95 -3.77 14.28
N ILE A 734 18.32 -3.00 15.18
CA ILE A 734 16.94 -3.24 15.64
C ILE A 734 15.96 -3.17 14.47
N LYS A 735 16.04 -2.14 13.63
CA LYS A 735 15.15 -1.99 12.45
C LYS A 735 15.30 -3.15 11.45
N SER A 736 16.53 -3.58 11.18
CA SER A 736 16.84 -4.68 10.26
C SER A 736 16.58 -6.09 10.84
N HIS A 737 16.43 -6.23 12.16
CA HIS A 737 16.19 -7.54 12.81
C HIS A 737 14.85 -7.60 13.52
N PHE A 738 13.93 -6.69 13.19
CA PHE A 738 12.67 -6.49 13.90
C PHE A 738 11.78 -7.74 13.92
N THR A 739 11.72 -8.47 12.80
CA THR A 739 11.02 -9.76 12.68
C THR A 739 12.00 -10.90 12.42
N ASN A 740 11.60 -12.14 12.72
CA ASN A 740 12.45 -13.31 12.53
C ASN A 740 12.76 -13.56 11.04
N ILE A 741 11.78 -13.31 10.17
CA ILE A 741 11.94 -13.41 8.72
C ILE A 741 12.96 -12.36 8.24
N ARG A 742 12.78 -11.10 8.64
CA ARG A 742 13.68 -9.99 8.27
C ARG A 742 15.10 -10.24 8.76
N SER A 743 15.26 -10.60 10.03
CA SER A 743 16.54 -10.98 10.65
C SER A 743 17.26 -12.07 9.86
N THR A 744 16.55 -13.15 9.49
CA THR A 744 17.14 -14.26 8.71
C THR A 744 17.60 -13.82 7.32
N ILE A 745 16.78 -13.01 6.63
CA ILE A 745 17.11 -12.45 5.31
C ILE A 745 18.35 -11.56 5.39
N VAL A 746 18.37 -10.62 6.34
CA VAL A 746 19.48 -9.69 6.56
C VAL A 746 20.77 -10.43 6.88
N GLU A 747 20.70 -11.53 7.63
CA GLU A 747 21.85 -12.38 7.89
C GLU A 747 22.38 -13.07 6.64
N TYR A 748 21.53 -13.56 5.73
CA TYR A 748 22.01 -14.13 4.46
C TYR A 748 22.64 -13.06 3.56
N ILE A 749 22.09 -11.85 3.55
CA ILE A 749 22.63 -10.72 2.80
C ILE A 749 24.02 -10.33 3.34
N THR A 750 24.10 -10.09 4.66
CA THR A 750 25.33 -9.63 5.34
C THR A 750 26.46 -10.67 5.26
N ASN A 751 26.12 -11.96 5.28
CA ASN A 751 27.10 -13.04 5.17
C ASN A 751 27.37 -13.47 3.71
N TYR A 752 26.85 -12.75 2.72
CA TYR A 752 27.04 -13.00 1.28
C TYR A 752 26.64 -14.43 0.84
N LYS A 753 25.45 -14.89 1.27
CA LYS A 753 24.92 -16.24 1.01
C LYS A 753 23.71 -16.24 0.06
N PRO A 754 23.87 -15.94 -1.24
CA PRO A 754 22.75 -15.84 -2.18
C PRO A 754 21.98 -17.16 -2.34
N ASN A 755 22.67 -18.31 -2.36
CA ASN A 755 22.00 -19.60 -2.54
C ASN A 755 21.09 -19.95 -1.35
N ASP A 756 21.58 -19.70 -0.12
CA ASP A 756 20.80 -19.96 1.10
C ASP A 756 19.59 -19.00 1.19
N LEU A 757 19.76 -17.74 0.78
CA LEU A 757 18.67 -16.77 0.68
C LEU A 757 17.58 -17.25 -0.29
N GLU A 758 17.96 -17.66 -1.50
CA GLU A 758 17.02 -18.13 -2.51
C GLU A 758 16.25 -19.38 -2.06
N ILE A 759 16.95 -20.35 -1.46
CA ILE A 759 16.32 -21.55 -0.89
C ILE A 759 15.35 -21.17 0.22
N TYR A 760 15.75 -20.26 1.12
CA TYR A 760 14.92 -19.82 2.23
C TYR A 760 13.65 -19.10 1.75
N VAL A 761 13.76 -18.21 0.78
CA VAL A 761 12.63 -17.47 0.20
C VAL A 761 11.63 -18.42 -0.45
N LYS A 762 12.11 -19.35 -1.31
CA LYS A 762 11.26 -20.35 -1.97
C LYS A 762 10.57 -21.27 -0.97
N LYS A 763 11.30 -21.76 0.04
CA LYS A 763 10.78 -22.71 1.03
C LYS A 763 9.66 -22.11 1.88
N ASN A 764 9.68 -20.80 2.12
CA ASN A 764 8.74 -20.11 3.00
C ASN A 764 7.72 -19.23 2.25
N ASP A 765 7.67 -19.27 0.91
CA ASP A 765 6.82 -18.42 0.04
C ASP A 765 6.90 -16.93 0.43
N ILE A 766 8.13 -16.43 0.64
CA ILE A 766 8.36 -15.05 1.08
C ILE A 766 8.29 -14.09 -0.11
N GLU A 767 7.52 -13.03 0.03
CA GLU A 767 7.55 -11.85 -0.84
C GLU A 767 8.31 -10.73 -0.13
N PHE A 768 9.40 -10.21 -0.73
CA PHE A 768 10.22 -9.20 -0.05
C PHE A 768 9.49 -7.88 0.23
N LYS A 769 8.45 -7.52 -0.53
CA LYS A 769 7.60 -6.36 -0.20
C LYS A 769 6.97 -6.46 1.20
N ASN A 770 6.70 -7.68 1.69
CA ASN A 770 6.12 -7.91 3.02
C ASN A 770 7.18 -7.86 4.13
N VAL A 771 8.46 -7.80 3.78
CA VAL A 771 9.58 -7.63 4.71
C VAL A 771 9.81 -6.13 4.99
N ASN A 772 9.40 -5.26 4.07
CA ASN A 772 9.50 -3.82 4.19
C ASN A 772 8.41 -3.24 5.11
N ASP A 773 8.73 -2.12 5.77
CA ASP A 773 7.81 -1.29 6.54
C ASP A 773 8.27 0.18 6.50
N GLU A 774 7.62 1.07 7.26
CA GLU A 774 7.97 2.49 7.33
C GLU A 774 9.37 2.80 7.92
N HIS A 775 10.01 1.82 8.56
CA HIS A 775 11.32 1.95 9.20
C HIS A 775 12.43 1.17 8.51
N PHE A 776 12.09 0.29 7.55
CA PHE A 776 13.02 -0.60 6.89
C PHE A 776 12.59 -0.90 5.45
N ASP A 777 13.44 -0.55 4.49
CA ASP A 777 13.37 -1.03 3.12
C ASP A 777 14.59 -1.91 2.80
N LEU A 778 14.33 -3.09 2.26
CA LEU A 778 15.36 -4.11 2.01
C LEU A 778 16.33 -3.72 0.87
N LEU A 779 15.85 -3.00 -0.15
CA LEU A 779 16.67 -2.55 -1.27
C LEU A 779 17.56 -1.38 -0.81
N ASP A 780 17.00 -0.43 -0.07
CA ASP A 780 17.76 0.65 0.58
C ASP A 780 18.82 0.08 1.53
N TYR A 781 18.50 -0.96 2.29
CA TYR A 781 19.46 -1.65 3.15
C TYR A 781 20.61 -2.26 2.33
N CYS A 782 20.30 -2.91 1.22
CA CYS A 782 21.31 -3.48 0.32
C CYS A 782 22.19 -2.44 -0.37
N GLU A 783 21.67 -1.24 -0.61
CA GLU A 783 22.40 -0.15 -1.26
C GLU A 783 23.25 0.65 -0.27
N ASN A 784 22.71 0.94 0.92
CA ASN A 784 23.31 1.89 1.84
C ASN A 784 24.08 1.23 2.99
N GLU A 785 23.64 0.07 3.48
CA GLU A 785 24.21 -0.55 4.70
C GLU A 785 25.17 -1.69 4.39
N VAL A 786 24.95 -2.42 3.30
CA VAL A 786 25.81 -3.53 2.89
C VAL A 786 26.77 -3.04 1.81
N GLN A 787 27.97 -2.64 2.22
CA GLN A 787 29.03 -2.28 1.30
C GLN A 787 29.22 -3.41 0.26
N ASN A 788 29.02 -3.05 -1.01
CA ASN A 788 29.14 -3.96 -2.15
C ASN A 788 28.21 -5.19 -2.07
N CYS A 789 26.93 -5.00 -1.74
CA CYS A 789 25.93 -6.08 -1.83
C CYS A 789 26.02 -6.79 -3.20
N PRO A 790 26.33 -8.11 -3.24
CA PRO A 790 26.57 -8.84 -4.47
C PRO A 790 25.38 -8.75 -5.42
N PHE A 791 25.67 -8.54 -6.71
CA PHE A 791 24.65 -8.47 -7.76
C PHE A 791 23.68 -9.67 -7.73
N LYS A 792 24.17 -10.87 -7.41
CA LYS A 792 23.32 -12.06 -7.28
C LYS A 792 22.28 -11.93 -6.15
N ILE A 793 22.64 -11.33 -5.02
CA ILE A 793 21.71 -11.10 -3.91
C ILE A 793 20.67 -10.06 -4.30
N LYS A 794 21.10 -8.95 -4.91
CA LYS A 794 20.18 -7.92 -5.43
C LYS A 794 19.18 -8.52 -6.42
N ASN A 795 19.63 -9.35 -7.36
CA ASN A 795 18.75 -10.01 -8.32
C ASN A 795 17.74 -10.95 -7.63
N ILE A 796 18.12 -11.68 -6.59
CA ILE A 796 17.17 -12.50 -5.82
C ILE A 796 16.11 -11.60 -5.16
N ILE A 797 16.52 -10.48 -4.55
CA ILE A 797 15.60 -9.55 -3.90
C ILE A 797 14.62 -8.95 -4.91
N ILE A 798 15.14 -8.46 -6.03
CA ILE A 798 14.35 -7.89 -7.12
C ILE A 798 13.39 -8.94 -7.70
N LYS A 799 13.86 -10.17 -7.94
CA LYS A 799 13.07 -11.26 -8.52
C LYS A 799 11.91 -11.68 -7.63
N TYR A 800 12.15 -11.84 -6.32
CA TYR A 800 11.14 -12.28 -5.34
C TYR A 800 10.50 -11.12 -4.57
N PHE A 801 10.50 -9.91 -5.15
CA PHE A 801 9.90 -8.75 -4.50
C PHE A 801 8.41 -8.97 -4.23
N ASP A 802 7.69 -9.50 -5.22
CA ASP A 802 6.33 -9.99 -5.12
C ASP A 802 6.15 -11.28 -5.92
N LYS A 803 5.05 -12.00 -5.62
CA LYS A 803 4.77 -13.30 -6.22
C LYS A 803 4.54 -13.25 -7.73
N ASN A 804 3.90 -12.20 -8.24
CA ASN A 804 3.63 -12.06 -9.67
C ASN A 804 4.92 -11.82 -10.44
N ARG A 805 5.76 -10.92 -9.95
CA ARG A 805 7.09 -10.66 -10.52
C ARG A 805 7.95 -11.92 -10.54
N ALA A 806 7.99 -12.67 -9.45
CA ALA A 806 8.76 -13.91 -9.38
C ALA A 806 8.29 -14.93 -10.43
N ASN A 807 6.97 -15.14 -10.55
CA ASN A 807 6.40 -16.07 -11.52
C ASN A 807 6.67 -15.63 -12.96
N ILE A 808 6.48 -14.35 -13.27
CA ILE A 808 6.71 -13.81 -14.62
C ILE A 808 8.20 -13.91 -14.99
N ILE A 809 9.11 -13.57 -14.08
CA ILE A 809 10.56 -13.71 -14.32
C ILE A 809 10.94 -15.18 -14.56
N ASN A 810 10.41 -16.12 -13.78
CA ASN A 810 10.67 -17.54 -14.02
C ASN A 810 10.20 -17.96 -15.43
N LEU A 811 8.99 -17.58 -15.84
CA LEU A 811 8.47 -17.89 -17.18
C LEU A 811 9.28 -17.23 -18.30
N ILE A 812 9.81 -16.02 -18.07
CA ILE A 812 10.71 -15.32 -18.99
C ILE A 812 12.05 -16.07 -19.12
N GLU A 813 12.64 -16.49 -17.99
CA GLU A 813 13.89 -17.26 -17.94
C GLU A 813 13.74 -18.64 -18.60
N ASP A 814 12.59 -19.30 -18.40
CA ASP A 814 12.25 -20.60 -19.02
C ASP A 814 12.02 -20.48 -20.54
N GLY A 815 11.68 -19.27 -21.03
CA GLY A 815 11.48 -19.00 -22.44
C GLY A 815 10.16 -19.49 -23.04
N ASP A 816 9.19 -19.93 -22.21
CA ASP A 816 7.86 -20.36 -22.65
C ASP A 816 6.90 -19.17 -22.76
N ILE A 817 6.83 -18.60 -23.97
CA ILE A 817 5.94 -17.49 -24.30
C ILE A 817 4.45 -17.87 -24.11
N SER A 818 4.09 -19.12 -24.37
CA SER A 818 2.67 -19.54 -24.32
C SER A 818 2.19 -19.60 -22.88
N GLU A 819 3.01 -20.13 -21.98
CA GLU A 819 2.70 -20.18 -20.55
C GLU A 819 2.72 -18.77 -19.94
N LEU A 820 3.70 -17.93 -20.29
CA LEU A 820 3.74 -16.53 -19.88
C LEU A 820 2.46 -15.79 -20.30
N MET A 821 2.07 -15.88 -21.58
CA MET A 821 0.86 -15.21 -22.08
C MET A 821 -0.40 -15.69 -21.36
N LYS A 822 -0.52 -17.00 -21.11
CA LYS A 822 -1.63 -17.57 -20.33
C LYS A 822 -1.65 -17.03 -18.89
N TYR A 823 -0.48 -16.94 -18.25
CA TYR A 823 -0.35 -16.42 -16.90
C TYR A 823 -0.78 -14.95 -16.83
N LEU A 824 -0.29 -14.11 -17.74
CA LEU A 824 -0.63 -12.68 -17.81
C LEU A 824 -2.14 -12.48 -17.98
N ASN A 825 -2.77 -13.20 -18.92
CA ASN A 825 -4.21 -13.10 -19.17
C ASN A 825 -5.06 -13.58 -17.99
N ASN A 826 -4.69 -14.72 -17.36
CA ASN A 826 -5.45 -15.28 -16.24
C ASN A 826 -5.44 -14.38 -15.00
N HIS A 827 -4.36 -13.60 -14.81
CA HIS A 827 -4.20 -12.71 -13.66
C HIS A 827 -4.43 -11.24 -14.00
N ASN A 828 -4.74 -10.93 -15.27
CA ASN A 828 -4.88 -9.56 -15.78
C ASN A 828 -3.69 -8.67 -15.41
N ILE A 829 -2.47 -9.15 -15.68
CA ILE A 829 -1.22 -8.45 -15.35
C ILE A 829 -0.63 -7.82 -16.61
N GLU A 830 -0.25 -6.54 -16.51
CA GLU A 830 0.57 -5.86 -17.51
C GLU A 830 2.05 -6.01 -17.18
N LEU A 831 2.90 -6.26 -18.18
CA LEU A 831 4.34 -6.39 -17.93
C LEU A 831 4.93 -5.08 -17.39
N LYS A 832 4.42 -3.93 -17.84
CA LYS A 832 4.77 -2.60 -17.35
C LYS A 832 4.49 -2.41 -15.86
N SER A 833 3.46 -3.05 -15.31
CA SER A 833 3.14 -2.93 -13.88
C SER A 833 4.16 -3.61 -12.98
N LEU A 834 5.09 -4.39 -13.55
CA LEU A 834 6.21 -4.95 -12.81
C LEU A 834 7.33 -3.93 -12.58
N ASN A 835 7.41 -2.87 -13.41
CA ASN A 835 8.47 -1.88 -13.31
C ASN A 835 8.30 -1.01 -12.05
N ASP A 836 9.42 -0.75 -11.36
CA ASP A 836 9.52 0.17 -10.23
C ASP A 836 10.89 0.90 -10.26
N ASN A 837 11.23 1.64 -9.20
CA ASN A 837 12.49 2.38 -9.15
C ASN A 837 13.75 1.48 -9.15
N HIS A 838 13.61 0.19 -8.91
CA HIS A 838 14.70 -0.78 -8.77
C HIS A 838 14.64 -1.91 -9.81
N PHE A 839 13.55 -2.02 -10.58
CA PHE A 839 13.36 -3.05 -11.59
C PHE A 839 12.70 -2.50 -12.86
N ASP A 840 13.34 -2.76 -13.99
CA ASP A 840 12.76 -2.57 -15.32
C ASP A 840 12.81 -3.91 -16.07
N ILE A 841 11.64 -4.40 -16.50
CA ILE A 841 11.52 -5.71 -17.16
C ILE A 841 12.17 -5.73 -18.55
N ILE A 842 12.22 -4.60 -19.26
CA ILE A 842 12.87 -4.46 -20.57
C ILE A 842 14.39 -4.45 -20.38
N GLU A 843 14.89 -3.74 -19.36
CA GLU A 843 16.31 -3.78 -18.98
C GLU A 843 16.72 -5.19 -18.56
N PHE A 844 15.90 -5.84 -17.73
CA PHE A 844 16.10 -7.24 -17.33
C PHE A 844 16.21 -8.17 -18.53
N CYS A 845 15.29 -8.05 -19.50
CA CYS A 845 15.30 -8.84 -20.73
C CYS A 845 16.39 -8.42 -21.73
N SER A 846 17.00 -7.25 -21.55
CA SER A 846 18.10 -6.82 -22.42
C SER A 846 19.40 -7.55 -22.14
N ASN A 847 19.53 -8.17 -20.96
CA ASN A 847 20.64 -9.06 -20.66
C ASN A 847 20.40 -10.45 -21.30
N PRO A 848 21.25 -10.88 -22.25
CA PRO A 848 21.07 -12.17 -22.95
C PRO A 848 21.22 -13.39 -22.04
N LYS A 849 21.69 -13.23 -20.80
CA LYS A 849 21.72 -14.31 -19.79
C LYS A 849 20.36 -14.56 -19.14
N ASN A 850 19.46 -13.57 -19.16
CA ASN A 850 18.18 -13.64 -18.47
C ASN A 850 17.07 -14.16 -19.39
N CYS A 851 17.09 -13.83 -20.68
CA CYS A 851 16.13 -14.37 -21.63
C CYS A 851 16.70 -14.41 -23.05
N ASN A 852 16.07 -15.25 -23.90
CA ASN A 852 16.41 -15.33 -25.31
C ASN A 852 15.79 -14.16 -26.11
N VAL A 853 16.32 -13.90 -27.32
CA VAL A 853 15.88 -12.79 -28.18
C VAL A 853 14.38 -12.84 -28.49
N ARG A 854 13.81 -14.04 -28.64
CA ARG A 854 12.39 -14.21 -28.94
C ARG A 854 11.51 -13.78 -27.75
N MET A 855 11.90 -14.16 -26.54
CA MET A 855 11.24 -13.75 -25.30
C MET A 855 11.39 -12.24 -25.07
N LYS A 856 12.59 -11.69 -25.28
CA LYS A 856 12.82 -10.24 -25.22
C LYS A 856 11.85 -9.47 -26.14
N ASN A 857 11.77 -9.88 -27.41
CA ASN A 857 10.86 -9.24 -28.36
C ASN A 857 9.39 -9.40 -27.96
N PHE A 858 9.02 -10.55 -27.39
CA PHE A 858 7.67 -10.73 -26.84
C PHE A 858 7.37 -9.73 -25.72
N VAL A 859 8.26 -9.61 -24.72
CA VAL A 859 8.12 -8.66 -23.61
C VAL A 859 8.01 -7.22 -24.09
N ILE A 860 8.86 -6.80 -25.03
CA ILE A 860 8.82 -5.45 -25.62
C ILE A 860 7.49 -5.20 -26.34
N ASN A 861 7.02 -6.17 -27.11
CA ASN A 861 5.79 -6.04 -27.90
C ASN A 861 4.50 -6.16 -27.05
N HIS A 862 4.57 -6.72 -25.83
CA HIS A 862 3.42 -6.94 -24.94
C HIS A 862 3.57 -6.16 -23.63
N PHE A 863 4.33 -5.08 -23.65
CA PHE A 863 4.72 -4.33 -22.45
C PHE A 863 3.52 -3.81 -21.66
N ASP A 864 2.52 -3.24 -22.34
CA ASP A 864 1.25 -2.80 -21.75
C ASP A 864 0.05 -3.42 -22.51
N ASN A 865 -1.15 -3.29 -21.93
CA ASN A 865 -2.35 -3.89 -22.49
C ASN A 865 -2.73 -3.33 -23.87
N SER A 866 -2.62 -2.02 -24.08
CA SER A 866 -2.93 -1.39 -25.37
C SER A 866 -2.00 -1.90 -26.47
N ARG A 867 -0.70 -1.99 -26.19
CA ARG A 867 0.32 -2.53 -27.10
C ARG A 867 0.07 -4.00 -27.40
N ASN A 868 -0.17 -4.81 -26.36
CA ASN A 868 -0.49 -6.24 -26.49
C ASN A 868 -1.66 -6.48 -27.45
N GLU A 869 -2.78 -5.77 -27.25
CA GLU A 869 -3.98 -5.95 -28.08
C GLU A 869 -3.76 -5.60 -29.55
N ILE A 870 -3.09 -4.47 -29.81
CA ILE A 870 -2.78 -4.02 -31.17
C ILE A 870 -1.79 -4.99 -31.84
N VAL A 871 -0.73 -5.37 -31.14
CA VAL A 871 0.27 -6.34 -31.63
C VAL A 871 -0.37 -7.68 -31.96
N GLU A 872 -1.28 -8.16 -31.12
CA GLU A 872 -1.98 -9.43 -31.33
C GLU A 872 -3.00 -9.36 -32.47
N ALA A 873 -3.69 -8.24 -32.66
CA ALA A 873 -4.58 -8.03 -33.80
C ALA A 873 -3.79 -7.99 -35.12
N ILE A 874 -2.67 -7.27 -35.16
CA ILE A 874 -1.73 -7.25 -36.29
C ILE A 874 -1.22 -8.66 -36.58
N ARG A 875 -0.67 -9.34 -35.57
CA ARG A 875 -0.05 -10.67 -35.73
C ARG A 875 -1.05 -11.74 -36.20
N LYS A 876 -2.32 -11.64 -35.81
CA LYS A 876 -3.41 -12.54 -36.25
C LYS A 876 -3.96 -12.19 -37.63
N ASN A 877 -3.45 -11.13 -38.24
CA ASN A 877 -3.95 -10.59 -39.49
C ASN A 877 -5.46 -10.26 -39.44
N ASP A 878 -5.93 -9.72 -38.31
CA ASP A 878 -7.34 -9.42 -38.04
C ASP A 878 -7.61 -7.91 -38.05
N ILE A 879 -7.95 -7.39 -39.24
CA ILE A 879 -8.17 -5.96 -39.46
C ILE A 879 -9.39 -5.41 -38.71
N GLU A 880 -10.47 -6.20 -38.57
CA GLU A 880 -11.69 -5.76 -37.90
C GLU A 880 -11.47 -5.64 -36.40
N LYS A 881 -10.78 -6.60 -35.79
CA LYS A 881 -10.35 -6.48 -34.40
C LYS A 881 -9.41 -5.30 -34.20
N LEU A 882 -8.48 -5.07 -35.12
CA LEU A 882 -7.56 -3.94 -35.06
C LEU A 882 -8.30 -2.59 -35.08
N LYS A 883 -9.26 -2.42 -36.00
CA LYS A 883 -10.14 -1.23 -36.07
C LYS A 883 -10.91 -1.04 -34.77
N SER A 884 -11.60 -2.07 -34.29
CA SER A 884 -12.35 -2.05 -33.03
C SER A 884 -11.45 -1.66 -31.85
N CYS A 885 -10.26 -2.25 -31.72
CA CYS A 885 -9.29 -1.86 -30.68
C CYS A 885 -8.91 -0.38 -30.73
N VAL A 886 -8.64 0.17 -31.93
CA VAL A 886 -8.26 1.57 -32.08
C VAL A 886 -9.44 2.51 -31.80
N GLU A 887 -10.63 2.21 -32.32
CA GLU A 887 -11.81 3.07 -32.25
C GLU A 887 -12.49 3.01 -30.88
N GLU A 888 -12.82 1.81 -30.38
CA GLU A 888 -13.57 1.64 -29.14
C GLU A 888 -12.78 2.09 -27.91
N LYS A 889 -11.46 1.89 -27.93
CA LYS A 889 -10.56 2.27 -26.84
C LYS A 889 -9.85 3.60 -27.07
N ASN A 890 -10.12 4.27 -28.19
CA ASN A 890 -9.50 5.54 -28.58
C ASN A 890 -7.96 5.51 -28.46
N ILE A 891 -7.34 4.41 -28.93
CA ILE A 891 -5.89 4.23 -28.84
C ILE A 891 -5.20 5.11 -29.88
N ASN A 892 -4.32 5.99 -29.42
CA ASN A 892 -3.39 6.69 -30.30
C ASN A 892 -2.23 5.74 -30.66
N LEU A 893 -2.20 5.24 -31.90
CA LEU A 893 -1.18 4.29 -32.35
C LEU A 893 0.25 4.84 -32.19
N GLU A 894 0.46 6.14 -32.32
CA GLU A 894 1.80 6.75 -32.15
C GLU A 894 2.25 6.72 -30.69
N SER A 895 1.34 6.78 -29.72
CA SER A 895 1.69 6.71 -28.30
C SER A 895 2.12 5.31 -27.84
N LEU A 896 1.99 4.30 -28.71
CA LEU A 896 2.52 2.96 -28.44
C LEU A 896 4.03 2.89 -28.66
N ASN A 897 4.60 3.84 -29.42
CA ASN A 897 6.04 3.89 -29.72
C ASN A 897 6.83 4.38 -28.50
N ASP A 898 8.01 3.78 -28.29
CA ASP A 898 9.00 4.23 -27.31
C ASP A 898 10.42 3.99 -27.83
N SER A 899 11.45 4.20 -27.01
CA SER A 899 12.84 3.99 -27.42
C SER A 899 13.21 2.53 -27.76
N THR A 900 12.35 1.58 -27.40
CA THR A 900 12.55 0.13 -27.52
C THR A 900 11.57 -0.53 -28.50
N PHE A 901 10.43 0.11 -28.78
CA PHE A 901 9.37 -0.39 -29.66
C PHE A 901 8.92 0.67 -30.67
N ASP A 902 8.88 0.29 -31.95
CA ASP A 902 8.36 1.11 -33.05
C ASP A 902 7.32 0.28 -33.81
N LEU A 903 6.05 0.69 -33.73
CA LEU A 903 4.91 -0.01 -34.29
C LEU A 903 4.97 -0.07 -35.82
N LYS A 904 5.43 1.00 -36.50
CA LYS A 904 5.55 1.03 -37.97
C LYS A 904 6.61 0.04 -38.40
N ARG A 905 7.78 0.06 -37.76
CA ARG A 905 8.88 -0.87 -38.01
C ARG A 905 8.48 -2.32 -37.75
N TYR A 906 7.77 -2.58 -36.64
CA TYR A 906 7.25 -3.90 -36.31
C TYR A 906 6.29 -4.41 -37.41
N THR A 907 5.32 -3.58 -37.79
CA THR A 907 4.33 -3.88 -38.84
C THR A 907 5.01 -4.16 -40.18
N TYR A 908 5.96 -3.32 -40.59
CA TYR A 908 6.75 -3.52 -41.80
C TYR A 908 7.54 -4.83 -41.79
N SER A 909 8.15 -5.16 -40.65
CA SER A 909 8.88 -6.43 -40.52
C SER A 909 7.95 -7.63 -40.72
N LEU A 910 6.72 -7.58 -40.23
CA LEU A 910 5.75 -8.64 -40.43
C LEU A 910 5.24 -8.69 -41.88
N TYR A 911 4.97 -7.54 -42.49
CA TYR A 911 4.53 -7.44 -43.87
C TYR A 911 5.59 -7.96 -44.85
N ASN A 912 6.85 -7.56 -44.67
CA ASN A 912 7.97 -8.03 -45.51
C ASN A 912 8.17 -9.55 -45.40
N ASN A 913 7.82 -10.13 -44.25
CA ASN A 913 7.82 -11.58 -44.02
C ASN A 913 6.51 -12.26 -44.45
N GLN A 914 5.59 -11.53 -45.11
CA GLN A 914 4.28 -12.02 -45.56
C GLN A 914 3.39 -12.59 -44.45
N ILE A 915 3.57 -12.13 -43.20
CA ILE A 915 2.79 -12.56 -42.04
C ILE A 915 1.44 -11.82 -41.97
N ILE A 916 1.40 -10.58 -42.46
CA ILE A 916 0.21 -9.72 -42.44
C ILE A 916 -0.11 -9.18 -43.84
N SER A 917 -1.36 -8.79 -44.05
CA SER A 917 -1.84 -8.22 -45.30
C SER A 917 -1.35 -6.78 -45.50
N GLU A 918 -1.42 -6.33 -46.75
CA GLU A 918 -1.23 -4.92 -47.10
C GLU A 918 -2.25 -4.01 -46.40
N GLU A 919 -3.48 -4.48 -46.21
CA GLU A 919 -4.55 -3.73 -45.55
C GLU A 919 -4.20 -3.37 -44.09
N ILE A 920 -3.66 -4.30 -43.30
CA ILE A 920 -3.23 -4.01 -41.93
C ILE A 920 -2.04 -3.07 -41.91
N LYS A 921 -1.07 -3.30 -42.81
CA LYS A 921 0.10 -2.43 -42.97
C LYS A 921 -0.37 -0.99 -43.23
N ASP A 922 -1.21 -0.79 -44.22
CA ASP A 922 -1.73 0.52 -44.61
C ASP A 922 -2.56 1.15 -43.49
N PHE A 923 -3.42 0.38 -42.83
CA PHE A 923 -4.21 0.86 -41.70
C PHE A 923 -3.33 1.44 -40.59
N ILE A 924 -2.28 0.71 -40.16
CA ILE A 924 -1.34 1.20 -39.12
C ILE A 924 -0.62 2.46 -39.58
N ILE A 925 -0.08 2.47 -40.81
CA ILE A 925 0.70 3.62 -41.32
C ILE A 925 -0.15 4.89 -41.40
N LEU A 926 -1.40 4.75 -41.86
CA LEU A 926 -2.34 5.86 -42.02
C LEU A 926 -2.85 6.36 -40.67
N ASN A 927 -3.15 5.46 -39.73
CA ASN A 927 -3.72 5.82 -38.43
C ASN A 927 -2.68 6.20 -37.36
N SER A 928 -1.40 5.89 -37.57
CA SER A 928 -0.31 6.33 -36.68
C SER A 928 0.08 7.80 -36.89
N ASN A 929 -0.44 8.47 -37.92
CA ASN A 929 -0.19 9.89 -38.13
C ASN A 929 -1.53 10.61 -38.30
N GLU A 930 -1.82 11.58 -37.42
CA GLU A 930 -3.11 12.27 -37.42
C GLU A 930 -3.44 12.93 -38.76
N LYS A 931 -2.45 13.56 -39.41
CA LYS A 931 -2.62 14.21 -40.71
C LYS A 931 -2.92 13.17 -41.80
N ARG A 932 -2.22 12.03 -41.81
CA ARG A 932 -2.51 10.92 -42.73
C ARG A 932 -3.91 10.39 -42.52
N ARG A 933 -4.35 10.19 -41.27
CA ARG A 933 -5.69 9.72 -40.93
C ARG A 933 -6.78 10.67 -41.43
N ILE A 934 -6.64 11.97 -41.17
CA ILE A 934 -7.61 12.98 -41.62
C ILE A 934 -7.69 13.01 -43.15
N ILE A 935 -6.55 13.02 -43.81
CA ILE A 935 -6.49 13.04 -45.28
C ILE A 935 -7.06 11.75 -45.86
N ASN A 936 -6.75 10.60 -45.26
CA ASN A 936 -7.33 9.32 -45.65
C ASN A 936 -8.85 9.30 -45.49
N ASN A 937 -9.40 9.86 -44.42
CA ASN A 937 -10.85 10.00 -44.24
C ASN A 937 -11.51 10.83 -45.35
N PHE A 938 -10.85 11.89 -45.83
CA PHE A 938 -11.35 12.65 -46.98
C PHE A 938 -11.22 11.86 -48.29
N ILE A 939 -10.13 11.10 -48.46
CA ILE A 939 -9.93 10.21 -49.62
C ILE A 939 -11.02 9.14 -49.64
N GLU A 940 -11.21 8.37 -48.58
CA GLU A 940 -12.20 7.28 -48.49
C GLU A 940 -13.63 7.78 -48.73
N LYS A 941 -13.99 8.95 -48.18
CA LYS A 941 -15.30 9.60 -48.40
C LYS A 941 -15.44 10.28 -49.76
N ASN A 942 -14.39 10.24 -50.59
CA ASN A 942 -14.27 10.98 -51.85
C ASN A 942 -14.62 12.48 -51.71
N SER A 943 -14.27 13.10 -50.58
CA SER A 943 -14.61 14.47 -50.21
C SER A 943 -13.50 15.46 -50.61
N ILE A 944 -13.48 15.84 -51.88
CA ILE A 944 -12.53 16.84 -52.38
C ILE A 944 -12.65 18.20 -51.68
N ASN A 945 -13.87 18.63 -51.34
CA ASN A 945 -14.09 19.91 -50.69
C ASN A 945 -13.55 19.92 -49.26
N GLY A 946 -13.77 18.83 -48.51
CA GLY A 946 -13.21 18.69 -47.17
C GLY A 946 -11.68 18.69 -47.20
N LEU A 947 -11.10 17.99 -48.18
CA LEU A 947 -9.65 17.97 -48.38
C LEU A 947 -9.10 19.38 -48.67
N LYS A 948 -9.74 20.14 -49.58
CA LYS A 948 -9.36 21.52 -49.92
C LYS A 948 -9.37 22.46 -48.72
N ILE A 949 -10.48 22.47 -47.99
CA ILE A 949 -10.65 23.30 -46.79
C ILE A 949 -9.52 22.98 -45.81
N TYR A 950 -9.30 21.70 -45.52
CA TYR A 950 -8.25 21.28 -44.60
C TYR A 950 -6.86 21.74 -45.06
N THR A 951 -6.53 21.59 -46.34
CA THR A 951 -5.22 21.99 -46.86
C THR A 951 -5.00 23.50 -46.86
N GLU A 952 -6.03 24.28 -47.18
CA GLU A 952 -5.98 25.75 -47.19
C GLU A 952 -5.87 26.32 -45.78
N GLU A 953 -6.73 25.85 -44.85
CA GLU A 953 -6.74 26.32 -43.46
C GLU A 953 -5.42 26.02 -42.73
N ASN A 954 -4.75 24.92 -43.07
CA ASN A 954 -3.52 24.48 -42.42
C ASN A 954 -2.25 24.82 -43.21
N ASN A 955 -2.35 25.50 -44.37
CA ASN A 955 -1.25 25.74 -45.29
C ASN A 955 -0.39 24.48 -45.53
N PHE A 956 -1.08 23.39 -45.89
CA PHE A 956 -0.54 22.03 -45.85
C PHE A 956 0.00 21.56 -47.20
N GLU A 957 1.22 21.01 -47.21
CA GLU A 957 1.82 20.34 -48.38
C GLU A 957 1.79 18.80 -48.21
N PHE A 958 1.26 18.06 -49.19
CA PHE A 958 1.13 16.60 -49.08
C PHE A 958 2.47 15.86 -48.99
N LYS A 959 3.57 16.44 -49.47
CA LYS A 959 4.93 15.91 -49.31
C LYS A 959 5.31 15.70 -47.84
N SER A 960 4.77 16.54 -46.95
CA SER A 960 5.01 16.40 -45.50
C SER A 960 4.38 15.12 -44.91
N LEU A 961 3.51 14.43 -45.66
CA LEU A 961 3.04 13.09 -45.27
C LEU A 961 4.06 12.00 -45.55
N ASN A 962 5.06 12.21 -46.41
CA ASN A 962 5.97 11.14 -46.78
C ASN A 962 7.00 10.87 -45.67
N ASP A 963 7.29 9.60 -45.43
CA ASP A 963 8.40 9.13 -44.59
C ASP A 963 9.00 7.83 -45.18
N ASN A 964 9.87 7.16 -44.43
CA ASN A 964 10.49 5.89 -44.86
C ASN A 964 9.48 4.74 -45.04
N TYR A 965 8.25 4.90 -44.56
CA TYR A 965 7.20 3.90 -44.48
C TYR A 965 5.94 4.31 -45.26
N PHE A 966 5.86 5.55 -45.77
CA PHE A 966 4.67 6.02 -46.46
C PHE A 966 5.04 6.98 -47.58
N ASN A 967 4.45 6.74 -48.74
CA ASN A 967 4.53 7.62 -49.88
C ASN A 967 3.13 7.89 -50.40
N ILE A 968 2.63 9.11 -50.18
CA ILE A 968 1.27 9.52 -50.55
C ILE A 968 0.99 9.37 -52.05
N ILE A 969 2.01 9.53 -52.89
CA ILE A 969 1.90 9.41 -54.36
C ILE A 969 1.69 7.96 -54.74
N ASN A 970 2.43 7.03 -54.14
CA ASN A 970 2.23 5.61 -54.37
C ASN A 970 0.88 5.15 -53.83
N TYR A 971 0.51 5.57 -52.62
CA TYR A 971 -0.76 5.25 -52.01
C TYR A 971 -1.95 5.68 -52.90
N ILE A 972 -2.00 6.96 -53.30
CA ILE A 972 -3.11 7.47 -54.12
C ILE A 972 -3.10 6.92 -55.55
N SER A 973 -1.92 6.55 -56.10
CA SER A 973 -1.83 5.89 -57.40
C SER A 973 -2.49 4.52 -57.35
N ASN A 974 -2.14 3.70 -56.35
CA ASN A 974 -2.68 2.37 -56.18
C ASN A 974 -4.20 2.40 -55.92
N LEU A 975 -4.66 3.34 -55.09
CA LEU A 975 -6.10 3.55 -54.88
C LEU A 975 -6.83 3.94 -56.16
N PHE A 976 -6.25 4.82 -56.99
CA PHE A 976 -6.85 5.22 -58.26
C PHE A 976 -6.92 4.07 -59.26
N GLU A 977 -5.88 3.24 -59.34
CA GLU A 977 -5.86 2.06 -60.20
C GLU A 977 -7.00 1.09 -59.82
N SER A 978 -7.27 0.96 -58.52
CA SER A 978 -8.40 0.19 -57.99
C SER A 978 -9.76 0.88 -58.16
N ASN A 979 -9.82 2.22 -58.12
CA ASN A 979 -11.06 2.98 -58.22
C ASN A 979 -10.87 4.35 -58.91
N PRO A 980 -11.28 4.48 -60.20
CA PRO A 980 -11.13 5.71 -60.98
C PRO A 980 -11.86 6.94 -60.41
N SER A 981 -12.81 6.77 -59.49
CA SER A 981 -13.55 7.89 -58.88
C SER A 981 -12.65 8.83 -58.07
N TYR A 982 -11.47 8.36 -57.63
CA TYR A 982 -10.48 9.17 -56.93
C TYR A 982 -9.66 10.09 -57.84
N LYS A 983 -9.94 10.16 -59.15
CA LYS A 983 -9.20 10.99 -60.11
C LYS A 983 -9.04 12.44 -59.64
N VAL A 984 -10.12 13.02 -59.15
CA VAL A 984 -10.18 14.44 -58.76
C VAL A 984 -9.32 14.67 -57.52
N ILE A 985 -9.43 13.79 -56.52
CA ILE A 985 -8.61 13.84 -55.30
C ILE A 985 -7.14 13.62 -55.61
N ARG A 986 -6.81 12.63 -56.44
CA ARG A 986 -5.43 12.38 -56.87
C ARG A 986 -4.82 13.61 -57.54
N ASN A 987 -5.53 14.18 -58.51
CA ASN A 987 -5.05 15.37 -59.20
C ASN A 987 -4.84 16.53 -58.22
N TYR A 988 -5.73 16.69 -57.24
CA TYR A 988 -5.59 17.73 -56.22
C TYR A 988 -4.37 17.51 -55.33
N ILE A 989 -4.17 16.28 -54.83
CA ILE A 989 -3.00 15.90 -54.02
C ILE A 989 -1.71 16.17 -54.80
N TYR A 990 -1.69 15.83 -56.09
CA TYR A 990 -0.54 16.03 -56.95
C TYR A 990 -0.23 17.51 -57.19
N THR A 991 -1.23 18.35 -57.45
CA THR A 991 -1.01 19.80 -57.65
C THR A 991 -0.66 20.51 -56.35
N HIS A 992 -0.99 19.94 -55.18
CA HIS A 992 -0.64 20.51 -53.87
C HIS A 992 0.44 19.68 -53.15
N PHE A 993 1.19 18.87 -53.89
CA PHE A 993 2.18 17.98 -53.28
C PHE A 993 3.27 18.76 -52.57
N ASP A 994 3.89 19.72 -53.27
CA ASP A 994 4.64 20.82 -52.69
C ASP A 994 4.63 22.02 -53.65
N ASN A 995 5.04 23.19 -53.17
CA ASN A 995 5.04 24.41 -53.97
C ASN A 995 5.88 24.30 -55.27
N LYS A 996 6.97 23.52 -55.24
CA LYS A 996 7.85 23.36 -56.39
C LYS A 996 7.19 22.52 -57.48
N ILE A 997 6.52 21.43 -57.12
CA ILE A 997 5.73 20.63 -58.05
C ILE A 997 4.57 21.45 -58.63
N ASN A 998 3.87 22.24 -57.82
CA ASN A 998 2.78 23.05 -58.36
C ASN A 998 3.27 24.01 -59.45
N GLN A 999 4.34 24.75 -59.17
CA GLN A 999 4.99 25.64 -60.14
C GLN A 999 5.44 24.88 -61.39
N PHE A 1000 6.00 23.67 -61.19
CA PHE A 1000 6.39 22.78 -62.28
C PHE A 1000 5.19 22.39 -63.15
N ILE A 1001 4.08 21.95 -62.55
CA ILE A 1001 2.85 21.57 -63.27
C ILE A 1001 2.27 22.77 -64.02
N GLU A 1002 2.22 23.95 -63.40
CA GLU A 1002 1.73 25.18 -64.04
C GLU A 1002 2.58 25.57 -65.25
N MET A 1003 3.91 25.48 -65.15
CA MET A 1003 4.81 25.78 -66.27
C MET A 1003 4.67 24.78 -67.43
N VAL A 1004 4.53 23.49 -67.11
CA VAL A 1004 4.27 22.45 -68.13
C VAL A 1004 2.89 22.64 -68.79
N GLN A 1005 1.86 23.00 -68.02
CA GLN A 1005 0.52 23.28 -68.55
C GLN A 1005 0.44 24.54 -69.42
N LYS A 1006 1.29 25.55 -69.15
CA LYS A 1006 1.40 26.78 -69.95
C LYS A 1006 2.21 26.62 -71.25
N ASP A 1007 2.83 25.45 -71.47
CA ASP A 1007 3.72 25.15 -72.60
C ASP A 1007 4.92 26.13 -72.73
N ASN A 1008 5.38 26.70 -71.60
CA ASN A 1008 6.44 27.71 -71.57
C ASN A 1008 7.81 27.11 -71.19
N VAL A 1009 8.46 26.51 -72.18
CA VAL A 1009 9.73 25.78 -72.01
C VAL A 1009 10.87 26.65 -71.46
N GLU A 1010 10.91 27.94 -71.78
CA GLU A 1010 12.00 28.82 -71.33
C GLU A 1010 11.86 29.25 -69.87
N GLU A 1011 10.64 29.54 -69.42
CA GLU A 1011 10.33 29.78 -68.01
C GLU A 1011 10.65 28.56 -67.15
N PHE A 1012 10.35 27.37 -67.68
CA PHE A 1012 10.67 26.09 -67.05
C PHE A 1012 12.19 25.86 -66.90
N LYS A 1013 12.99 26.13 -67.94
CA LYS A 1013 14.46 26.04 -67.87
C LYS A 1013 15.04 27.04 -66.86
N GLN A 1014 14.51 28.26 -66.84
CA GLN A 1014 14.91 29.29 -65.91
C GLN A 1014 14.60 28.88 -64.47
N PHE A 1015 13.42 28.30 -64.22
CA PHE A 1015 13.01 27.80 -62.90
C PHE A 1015 13.93 26.71 -62.35
N ILE A 1016 14.29 25.71 -63.19
CA ILE A 1016 15.25 24.65 -62.82
C ILE A 1016 16.60 25.26 -62.42
N LYS A 1017 17.06 26.25 -63.21
CA LYS A 1017 18.34 26.92 -62.98
C LYS A 1017 18.33 27.78 -61.70
N GLU A 1018 17.27 28.54 -61.47
CA GLU A 1018 17.13 29.42 -60.30
C GLU A 1018 16.98 28.64 -58.99
N ASN A 1019 16.34 27.46 -59.04
CA ASN A 1019 16.13 26.63 -57.87
C ASN A 1019 17.26 25.60 -57.62
N ASN A 1020 18.34 25.64 -58.42
CA ASN A 1020 19.45 24.67 -58.37
C ASN A 1020 18.95 23.21 -58.31
N ILE A 1021 17.92 22.89 -59.11
CA ILE A 1021 17.37 21.53 -59.13
C ILE A 1021 18.38 20.66 -59.89
N ASN A 1022 19.25 19.95 -59.15
CA ASN A 1022 20.15 18.98 -59.75
C ASN A 1022 19.31 17.84 -60.34
N HIS A 1023 19.43 17.61 -61.65
CA HIS A 1023 18.77 16.54 -62.40
C HIS A 1023 18.97 15.14 -61.78
N GLU A 1024 20.14 14.85 -61.22
CA GLU A 1024 20.42 13.59 -60.50
C GLU A 1024 19.58 13.42 -59.22
N ASN A 1025 18.97 14.49 -58.72
CA ASN A 1025 18.20 14.53 -57.47
C ASN A 1025 16.71 14.87 -57.66
N ILE A 1026 16.16 14.81 -58.88
CA ILE A 1026 14.71 14.94 -59.06
C ILE A 1026 14.06 13.68 -58.50
N ASP A 1027 13.35 13.85 -57.38
CA ASP A 1027 12.57 12.83 -56.70
C ASP A 1027 11.66 12.11 -57.71
N CYS A 1028 11.71 10.78 -57.75
CA CYS A 1028 10.92 9.95 -58.67
C CYS A 1028 9.41 10.21 -58.56
N ASN A 1029 8.95 10.72 -57.42
CA ASN A 1029 7.57 11.18 -57.22
C ASN A 1029 7.21 12.34 -58.15
N TYR A 1030 8.13 13.29 -58.38
CA TYR A 1030 7.91 14.43 -59.26
C TYR A 1030 7.64 13.92 -60.67
N LEU A 1031 8.51 13.05 -61.18
CA LEU A 1031 8.38 12.47 -62.52
C LEU A 1031 7.07 11.68 -62.67
N LYS A 1032 6.67 10.91 -61.65
CA LYS A 1032 5.41 10.15 -61.65
C LYS A 1032 4.18 11.07 -61.71
N ILE A 1033 4.17 12.14 -60.90
CA ILE A 1033 3.09 13.15 -60.89
C ILE A 1033 2.98 13.85 -62.24
N ILE A 1034 4.11 14.30 -62.79
CA ILE A 1034 4.19 14.97 -64.09
C ILE A 1034 3.65 14.05 -65.19
N ASN A 1035 4.09 12.79 -65.20
CA ASN A 1035 3.62 11.78 -66.16
C ASN A 1035 2.09 11.59 -66.08
N ASP A 1036 1.55 11.47 -64.86
CA ASP A 1036 0.12 11.23 -64.64
C ASP A 1036 -0.78 12.42 -64.96
N ILE A 1037 -0.35 13.66 -64.68
CA ILE A 1037 -1.14 14.88 -64.92
C ILE A 1037 -1.04 15.34 -66.37
N CYS A 1038 0.17 15.44 -66.89
CA CYS A 1038 0.43 16.18 -68.11
C CYS A 1038 0.25 15.30 -69.36
N PHE A 1039 0.53 14.00 -69.28
CA PHE A 1039 0.71 13.18 -70.49
C PHE A 1039 -0.39 12.14 -70.75
N LYS A 1040 -1.25 11.83 -69.76
CA LYS A 1040 -2.46 11.01 -70.00
C LYS A 1040 -3.57 11.75 -70.77
N LYS A 1041 -3.40 13.06 -71.04
CA LYS A 1041 -4.35 13.88 -71.82
C LYS A 1041 -4.22 13.63 -73.34
N GLU A 1042 -3.01 13.38 -73.85
CA GLU A 1042 -2.73 13.20 -75.29
C GLU A 1042 -3.25 11.86 -75.84
N LYS A 1043 -3.21 10.78 -75.04
CA LYS A 1043 -3.75 9.45 -75.48
C LYS A 1043 -5.26 9.43 -75.73
N LYS A 1044 -6.02 10.42 -75.21
CA LYS A 1044 -7.47 10.50 -75.43
C LYS A 1044 -7.86 11.26 -76.70
N GLU A 1045 -6.95 12.08 -77.23
CA GLU A 1045 -7.16 12.84 -78.48
C GLU A 1045 -6.70 12.06 -79.72
N GLU A 1046 -5.75 11.13 -79.59
CA GLU A 1046 -5.42 10.20 -80.68
C GLU A 1046 -6.47 9.08 -80.85
N SER A 1047 -7.11 8.61 -79.77
CA SER A 1047 -8.12 7.54 -79.84
C SER A 1047 -9.49 7.98 -80.38
N THR A 1048 -9.79 9.27 -80.45
CA THR A 1048 -11.03 9.79 -81.09
C THR A 1048 -10.92 9.99 -82.60
N SER A 1049 -9.79 9.59 -83.22
CA SER A 1049 -9.59 9.65 -84.67
C SER A 1049 -9.71 8.31 -85.40
N SER A 1050 -10.02 7.21 -84.70
CA SER A 1050 -10.16 5.88 -85.30
C SER A 1050 -11.29 5.04 -84.69
N GLU A 1051 -12.53 5.50 -84.80
CA GLU A 1051 -13.71 4.63 -84.68
C GLU A 1051 -14.63 4.86 -85.88
N ASN A 1052 -14.37 4.12 -86.95
CA ASN A 1052 -15.35 3.75 -87.95
C ASN A 1052 -14.87 2.44 -88.62
N LYS A 1053 -15.22 1.30 -88.00
CA LYS A 1053 -15.68 0.08 -88.70
C LYS A 1053 -15.92 -1.09 -87.74
N ASN A 1054 -17.12 -1.64 -87.91
CA ASN A 1054 -17.54 -3.03 -87.76
C ASN A 1054 -18.03 -3.54 -86.39
N GLU A 1055 -19.36 -3.67 -86.36
CA GLU A 1055 -20.13 -4.72 -85.69
C GLU A 1055 -19.59 -6.13 -85.99
N SER A 1056 -19.65 -7.01 -84.99
CA SER A 1056 -20.53 -8.21 -84.97
C SER A 1056 -20.21 -9.10 -83.75
N ASN A 1057 -21.28 -9.55 -83.08
CA ASN A 1057 -21.57 -10.86 -82.45
C ASN A 1057 -20.42 -11.69 -81.83
N SER A 1058 -20.56 -12.42 -80.71
CA SER A 1058 -21.67 -13.17 -80.09
C SER A 1058 -21.21 -13.78 -78.75
N ASP A 1059 -22.16 -13.96 -77.85
CA ASP A 1059 -22.41 -15.10 -76.92
C ASP A 1059 -21.30 -15.82 -76.12
N SER A 1060 -21.61 -15.90 -74.81
CA SER A 1060 -21.65 -17.11 -73.95
C SER A 1060 -20.45 -17.54 -73.08
N ASN A 1061 -20.78 -17.61 -71.78
CA ASN A 1061 -20.54 -18.67 -70.79
C ASN A 1061 -19.14 -19.05 -70.24
N SER A 1062 -19.18 -19.16 -68.90
CA SER A 1062 -18.69 -20.24 -68.02
C SER A 1062 -17.22 -20.32 -67.60
N ASP A 1063 -17.09 -20.35 -66.26
CA ASP A 1063 -16.36 -21.32 -65.44
C ASP A 1063 -14.82 -21.41 -65.45
N SER A 1064 -14.27 -21.00 -64.29
CA SER A 1064 -13.49 -21.84 -63.37
C SER A 1064 -12.03 -22.23 -63.69
N SER A 1065 -11.29 -22.42 -62.58
CA SER A 1065 -9.98 -23.07 -62.41
C SER A 1065 -8.77 -22.29 -62.97
N SER A 1066 -7.95 -21.68 -62.12
CA SER A 1066 -6.87 -22.29 -61.32
C SER A 1066 -5.77 -22.90 -62.18
N ASP A 1067 -4.70 -22.13 -62.37
CA ASP A 1067 -3.31 -22.51 -62.12
C ASP A 1067 -2.39 -21.64 -62.98
N SER A 1068 -1.50 -20.91 -62.33
CA SER A 1068 -0.20 -20.61 -62.92
C SER A 1068 0.83 -20.37 -61.81
N ASN A 1069 1.70 -21.37 -61.68
CA ASN A 1069 3.08 -21.17 -61.29
C ASN A 1069 3.67 -19.98 -62.06
N SER A 1070 4.36 -19.10 -61.37
CA SER A 1070 5.45 -18.35 -62.00
C SER A 1070 6.57 -18.15 -60.99
N ASP A 1071 7.70 -18.78 -61.31
CA ASP A 1071 9.00 -18.56 -60.71
C ASP A 1071 9.36 -17.07 -60.80
N SER A 1072 9.56 -16.41 -59.65
CA SER A 1072 10.09 -15.05 -59.61
C SER A 1072 11.61 -15.09 -59.76
N TYR A 1073 12.05 -14.74 -60.97
CA TYR A 1073 13.42 -14.35 -61.25
C TYR A 1073 13.84 -13.17 -60.37
N ASN A 1074 14.95 -13.35 -59.66
CA ASN A 1074 15.79 -12.26 -59.18
C ASN A 1074 16.31 -11.47 -60.40
N LEU A 1075 15.86 -10.24 -60.56
CA LEU A 1075 16.50 -9.25 -61.42
C LEU A 1075 16.97 -8.10 -60.53
N GLY A 1076 18.29 -7.95 -60.48
CA GLY A 1076 18.97 -6.88 -59.79
C GLY A 1076 18.64 -5.52 -60.39
N ASP A 1077 18.69 -4.52 -59.52
CA ASP A 1077 18.76 -3.12 -59.85
C ASP A 1077 19.93 -2.87 -60.80
N ASN A 1078 19.61 -2.59 -62.06
CA ASN A 1078 20.31 -1.66 -62.94
C ASN A 1078 19.47 -1.44 -64.21
N ASP A 1079 19.29 -0.17 -64.55
CA ASP A 1079 18.77 0.36 -65.82
C ASP A 1079 17.35 -0.04 -66.25
N LYS A 1080 16.35 0.63 -65.65
CA LYS A 1080 15.08 0.90 -66.33
C LYS A 1080 14.94 2.40 -66.60
N CYS A 1081 15.51 2.85 -67.72
CA CYS A 1081 15.06 4.10 -68.34
C CYS A 1081 13.58 3.95 -68.71
N ILE A 1082 12.71 4.72 -68.03
CA ILE A 1082 11.31 4.89 -68.41
C ILE A 1082 11.31 5.54 -69.80
N TYR A 1083 10.93 4.79 -70.84
CA TYR A 1083 10.65 5.36 -72.15
C TYR A 1083 9.35 6.17 -72.07
N ILE A 1084 9.47 7.48 -71.81
CA ILE A 1084 8.35 8.41 -71.83
C ILE A 1084 8.03 8.74 -73.30
N THR A 1085 7.06 8.03 -73.88
CA THR A 1085 6.70 8.14 -75.30
C THR A 1085 5.86 9.38 -75.65
N GLY A 1086 5.53 10.26 -74.69
CA GLY A 1086 4.77 11.50 -74.91
C GLY A 1086 5.60 12.80 -75.00
N LEU A 1087 6.94 12.76 -74.87
CA LEU A 1087 7.77 13.99 -74.77
C LEU A 1087 8.22 14.54 -76.14
N SER A 1088 7.38 14.56 -77.18
CA SER A 1088 7.81 15.06 -78.50
C SER A 1088 8.14 16.56 -78.48
N LYS A 1089 7.41 17.37 -77.72
CA LYS A 1089 7.63 18.83 -77.50
C LYS A 1089 8.72 19.15 -76.47
N TYR A 1090 8.90 18.29 -75.48
CA TYR A 1090 9.90 18.45 -74.41
C TYR A 1090 11.11 17.52 -74.62
N LYS A 1091 11.43 17.18 -75.88
CA LYS A 1091 12.58 16.33 -76.25
C LYS A 1091 13.91 16.78 -75.66
N PHE A 1092 14.06 18.05 -75.32
CA PHE A 1092 15.20 18.58 -74.56
C PHE A 1092 15.35 17.92 -73.18
N LEU A 1093 14.25 17.66 -72.43
CA LEU A 1093 14.30 16.97 -71.14
C LEU A 1093 14.81 15.52 -71.25
N ILE A 1094 14.44 14.78 -72.31
CA ILE A 1094 14.96 13.41 -72.57
C ILE A 1094 16.43 13.43 -73.04
N LYS A 1095 16.89 14.53 -73.65
CA LYS A 1095 18.26 14.64 -74.17
C LYS A 1095 19.24 15.26 -73.15
N TYR A 1096 18.71 15.77 -72.05
CA TYR A 1096 19.41 16.46 -70.95
C TYR A 1096 19.42 15.62 -69.66
N TYR A 1097 18.50 14.66 -69.53
CA TYR A 1097 18.63 13.44 -68.72
C TYR A 1097 19.30 12.34 -69.55
#